data_AF-A0A6P0XEQ5-F1
#
_entry.id   AF-A0A6P0XEQ5-F1
#
_cell.length_a   1.000
_cell.length_b   1.000
_cell.length_c   1.000
_cell.angle_alpha   90.00
_cell.angle_beta   90.00
_cell.angle_gamma   90.00
#
_symmetry.space_group_name_H-M   'P 1'
#
loop_
_entity.id
_entity.type
_entity.pdbx_description
1 polymer ?
#
loop_
_entity_poly.entity_id
_entity_poly.type
_entity_poly.pdbx_seq_one_letter_code
_entity_poly.pdbx_strand_id
1 'polypeptide(L)'
;FALDQLTLLQKQQAATKQAIALNQISSNIRKSLNPQDILNTTVEDVQEAIQADRVMVYQFDPQWKGTVVAESVTVGFPETLGVEIVDPCFAQGYIKPYLKGRVKPTNNIHEAELTECHIKQLEQFEVKANLVAPIVTDKKLYGLLIAHQCSAPRNWEALEIDLIKQVAIQVGYALDQAFLLQQQQEATQQARLLSEISSRIRESLDLEKIFQTTVEESLLLMKADRIVIYRFDDNWEGKIISESVKPNWSKIADMETEVPCFPSEYVEPYRQGRVQVTKDINKANLTDCHREQLEKWQVKANVVVPILVGQKLYGLLGAHQCSGTRQWQDSDVEVFKQLALQVGSTLEQALLLEQVIQARKTAETISQEQQQQKESLESQIETFLTEIENSFDGDLTVRADVTAGVMGTVADFFNATIENLQQLVLKVKSATNIVSSTTEGNNAEIEKLSGEAHRQAEAITNALGQIQVMTNAVKAVAANAQQAEAKVQQANQILQTSDAAMNRSVEGIVVIQKTVEATARKVKNLGETSKKISRVLSLINDLANQTNILALNASVEATRAGQDDQGFATVASEVRSLAEQSASATQEIEQIVEEMQSGTSEVVKAMIVGRKRVMVGTQLVKGARQTLTDLLDVSAQISELVEEITLSATTQADTSSQLSTTMQEVATIANQTSEQSLTVAESFSQLLGVAGDLEKSVAEFKVN
;
A
#
# COMPACT_ATOMS: atom_id res chain seq x y z
N PHE A 1 -14.66 -36.32 20.18
CA PHE A 1 -15.63 -35.38 19.57
C PHE A 1 -16.61 -34.76 20.58
N ALA A 2 -17.54 -35.52 21.19
CA ALA A 2 -18.47 -34.94 22.19
C ALA A 2 -17.76 -34.47 23.48
N LEU A 3 -16.74 -35.22 23.93
CA LEU A 3 -15.90 -34.84 25.07
C LEU A 3 -15.05 -33.58 24.79
N ASP A 4 -14.57 -33.42 23.55
CA ASP A 4 -13.78 -32.25 23.13
C ASP A 4 -14.62 -30.98 23.06
N GLN A 5 -15.87 -31.08 22.59
CA GLN A 5 -16.79 -29.94 22.57
C GLN A 5 -17.18 -29.49 23.99
N LEU A 6 -17.39 -30.43 24.92
CA LEU A 6 -17.72 -30.09 26.30
C LEU A 6 -16.55 -29.40 27.01
N THR A 7 -15.33 -29.87 26.75
CA THR A 7 -14.08 -29.26 27.26
C THR A 7 -13.86 -27.86 26.67
N LEU A 8 -14.17 -27.67 25.38
CA LEU A 8 -14.07 -26.36 24.72
C LEU A 8 -15.10 -25.36 25.29
N LEU A 9 -16.33 -25.80 25.53
CA LEU A 9 -17.40 -24.97 26.08
C LEU A 9 -17.07 -24.52 27.52
N GLN A 10 -16.51 -25.42 28.35
CA GLN A 10 -16.04 -25.10 29.69
C GLN A 10 -14.90 -24.08 29.68
N LYS A 11 -13.93 -24.22 28.76
CA LYS A 11 -12.86 -23.23 28.58
C LYS A 11 -13.38 -21.86 28.15
N GLN A 12 -14.37 -21.82 27.25
CA GLN A 12 -15.01 -20.56 26.83
C GLN A 12 -15.75 -19.89 27.99
N GLN A 13 -16.53 -20.64 28.77
CA GLN A 13 -17.26 -20.10 29.93
C GLN A 13 -16.31 -19.54 30.99
N ALA A 14 -15.20 -20.22 31.28
CA ALA A 14 -14.19 -19.73 32.22
C ALA A 14 -13.54 -18.42 31.74
N ALA A 15 -13.18 -18.34 30.45
CA ALA A 15 -12.63 -17.12 29.86
C ALA A 15 -13.62 -15.94 29.89
N THR A 16 -14.92 -16.18 29.63
CA THR A 16 -15.95 -15.13 29.72
C THR A 16 -16.11 -14.61 31.16
N LYS A 17 -16.11 -15.50 32.16
CA LYS A 17 -16.18 -15.08 33.57
C LYS A 17 -14.99 -14.22 33.98
N GLN A 18 -13.78 -14.61 33.55
CA GLN A 18 -12.56 -13.84 33.82
C GLN A 18 -12.61 -12.45 33.18
N ALA A 19 -13.09 -12.34 31.94
CA ALA A 19 -13.23 -11.04 31.25
C ALA A 19 -14.24 -10.10 31.94
N ILE A 20 -15.34 -10.65 32.46
CA ILE A 20 -16.32 -9.89 33.25
C ILE A 20 -15.68 -9.38 34.55
N ALA A 21 -14.96 -10.26 35.26
CA ALA A 21 -14.27 -9.89 36.50
C ALA A 21 -13.22 -8.78 36.27
N LEU A 22 -12.40 -8.90 35.22
CA LEU A 22 -11.42 -7.86 34.87
C LEU A 22 -12.08 -6.51 34.60
N ASN A 23 -13.17 -6.49 33.84
CA ASN A 23 -13.90 -5.25 33.54
C ASN A 23 -14.51 -4.63 34.80
N GLN A 24 -15.06 -5.45 35.70
CA GLN A 24 -15.63 -4.97 36.95
C GLN A 24 -14.55 -4.37 37.87
N ILE A 25 -13.44 -5.10 38.08
CA ILE A 25 -12.28 -4.62 38.85
C ILE A 25 -11.77 -3.31 38.24
N SER A 26 -11.54 -3.29 36.92
CA SER A 26 -11.06 -2.09 36.23
C SER A 26 -12.03 -0.91 36.33
N SER A 27 -13.34 -1.15 36.44
CA SER A 27 -14.32 -0.09 36.64
C SER A 27 -14.29 0.44 38.06
N ASN A 28 -14.22 -0.45 39.05
CA ASN A 28 -14.21 -0.08 40.47
C ASN A 28 -12.96 0.72 40.85
N ILE A 29 -11.77 0.27 40.44
CA ILE A 29 -10.51 0.96 40.76
C ILE A 29 -10.45 2.37 40.14
N ARG A 30 -11.18 2.65 39.06
CA ARG A 30 -11.22 3.97 38.41
C ARG A 30 -12.22 4.94 39.05
N LYS A 31 -13.02 4.50 40.02
CA LYS A 31 -14.03 5.37 40.68
C LYS A 31 -13.40 6.31 41.71
N SER A 32 -12.30 5.91 42.35
CA SER A 32 -11.56 6.77 43.27
C SER A 32 -10.31 7.33 42.58
N LEU A 33 -9.96 8.55 42.93
CA LEU A 33 -8.70 9.20 42.56
C LEU A 33 -7.74 9.27 43.76
N ASN A 34 -8.09 8.59 44.86
CA ASN A 34 -7.22 8.44 46.02
C ASN A 34 -6.37 7.15 45.87
N PRO A 35 -5.03 7.23 45.91
CA PRO A 35 -4.18 6.05 45.79
C PRO A 35 -4.52 4.92 46.77
N GLN A 36 -4.86 5.22 48.02
CA GLN A 36 -5.14 4.19 49.03
C GLN A 36 -6.47 3.46 48.74
N ASP A 37 -7.51 4.19 48.32
CA ASP A 37 -8.79 3.58 47.95
C ASP A 37 -8.65 2.65 46.75
N ILE A 38 -7.82 3.04 45.77
CA ILE A 38 -7.51 2.23 44.58
C ILE A 38 -6.88 0.90 45.01
N LEU A 39 -5.90 0.94 45.92
CA LEU A 39 -5.20 -0.27 46.39
C LEU A 39 -6.12 -1.17 47.22
N ASN A 40 -6.93 -0.61 48.13
CA ASN A 40 -7.87 -1.37 48.95
C ASN A 40 -8.94 -2.06 48.09
N THR A 41 -9.53 -1.32 47.15
CA THR A 41 -10.51 -1.87 46.21
C THR A 41 -9.91 -3.00 45.36
N THR A 42 -8.64 -2.84 44.96
CA THR A 42 -7.93 -3.86 44.16
C THR A 42 -7.81 -5.18 44.91
N VAL A 43 -7.33 -5.15 46.16
CA VAL A 43 -7.09 -6.40 46.91
C VAL A 43 -8.38 -7.14 47.22
N GLU A 44 -9.46 -6.40 47.50
CA GLU A 44 -10.80 -6.96 47.74
C GLU A 44 -11.36 -7.61 46.47
N ASP A 45 -11.47 -6.86 45.37
CA ASP A 45 -12.09 -7.39 44.14
C ASP A 45 -11.27 -8.54 43.52
N VAL A 46 -9.93 -8.49 43.62
CA VAL A 46 -9.08 -9.58 43.12
C VAL A 46 -9.25 -10.82 43.98
N GLN A 47 -9.27 -10.69 45.31
CA GLN A 47 -9.47 -11.84 46.20
C GLN A 47 -10.79 -12.56 45.88
N GLU A 48 -11.87 -11.80 45.67
CA GLU A 48 -13.16 -12.34 45.26
C GLU A 48 -13.10 -13.00 43.88
N ALA A 49 -12.42 -12.39 42.91
CA ALA A 49 -12.37 -12.90 41.54
C ALA A 49 -11.59 -14.22 41.38
N ILE A 50 -10.46 -14.38 42.07
CA ILE A 50 -9.64 -15.60 42.00
C ILE A 50 -9.84 -16.53 43.19
N GLN A 51 -10.68 -16.17 44.17
CA GLN A 51 -10.95 -16.99 45.36
C GLN A 51 -9.65 -17.43 46.05
N ALA A 52 -8.71 -16.50 46.23
CA ALA A 52 -7.47 -16.75 46.96
C ALA A 52 -7.66 -16.46 48.45
N ASP A 53 -6.90 -17.14 49.31
CA ASP A 53 -7.02 -16.93 50.75
C ASP A 53 -6.59 -15.51 51.16
N ARG A 54 -5.60 -14.94 50.46
CA ARG A 54 -5.15 -13.55 50.66
C ARG A 54 -4.73 -12.91 49.36
N VAL A 55 -5.06 -11.64 49.19
CA VAL A 55 -4.47 -10.75 48.18
C VAL A 55 -3.94 -9.51 48.87
N MET A 56 -2.75 -9.07 48.49
CA MET A 56 -2.08 -7.93 49.11
C MET A 56 -1.29 -7.11 48.09
N VAL A 57 -1.10 -5.84 48.39
CA VAL A 57 -0.18 -4.95 47.67
C VAL A 57 1.02 -4.68 48.55
N TYR A 58 2.19 -5.05 48.02
CA TYR A 58 3.47 -4.84 48.64
C TYR A 58 4.20 -3.69 47.94
N GLN A 59 4.24 -2.51 48.57
CA GLN A 59 4.80 -1.28 48.00
C GLN A 59 6.25 -1.12 48.41
N PHE A 60 7.10 -0.64 47.50
CA PHE A 60 8.49 -0.30 47.80
C PHE A 60 8.64 1.19 48.15
N ASP A 61 9.45 1.48 49.17
CA ASP A 61 9.94 2.82 49.45
C ASP A 61 11.16 3.18 48.55
N PRO A 62 11.66 4.43 48.56
CA PRO A 62 12.83 4.83 47.77
C PRO A 62 14.12 4.06 48.09
N GLN A 63 14.20 3.42 49.25
CA GLN A 63 15.32 2.59 49.70
C GLN A 63 15.12 1.11 49.37
N TRP A 64 14.07 0.76 48.60
CA TRP A 64 13.66 -0.61 48.26
C TRP A 64 13.25 -1.47 49.45
N LYS A 65 12.93 -0.85 50.59
CA LYS A 65 12.25 -1.53 51.68
C LYS A 65 10.78 -1.64 51.31
N GLY A 66 10.20 -2.83 51.46
CA GLY A 66 8.82 -3.03 51.09
C GLY A 66 7.90 -3.16 52.30
N THR A 67 6.69 -2.64 52.15
CA THR A 67 5.65 -2.65 53.18
C THR A 67 4.34 -3.09 52.54
N VAL A 68 3.55 -3.87 53.28
CA VAL A 68 2.19 -4.21 52.85
C VAL A 68 1.27 -3.03 53.10
N VAL A 69 0.71 -2.45 52.03
CA VAL A 69 -0.08 -1.21 52.10
C VAL A 69 -1.56 -1.40 51.84
N ALA A 70 -1.94 -2.55 51.29
CA ALA A 70 -3.32 -2.99 51.19
C ALA A 70 -3.37 -4.52 51.31
N GLU A 71 -4.40 -5.05 51.94
CA GLU A 71 -4.60 -6.48 52.14
C GLU A 71 -6.09 -6.82 52.20
N SER A 72 -6.47 -7.93 51.57
CA SER A 72 -7.72 -8.63 51.80
C SER A 72 -7.41 -10.08 52.12
N VAL A 73 -7.83 -10.58 53.29
CA VAL A 73 -7.47 -11.90 53.81
C VAL A 73 -8.70 -12.62 54.35
N THR A 74 -8.78 -13.93 54.12
CA THR A 74 -9.85 -14.78 54.63
C THR A 74 -9.65 -15.02 56.12
N VAL A 75 -10.76 -15.01 56.86
CA VAL A 75 -10.77 -15.22 58.32
C VAL A 75 -10.06 -16.51 58.69
N GLY A 76 -9.09 -16.42 59.61
CA GLY A 76 -8.35 -17.57 60.13
C GLY A 76 -6.87 -17.61 59.74
N PHE A 77 -6.43 -16.80 58.78
CA PHE A 77 -5.02 -16.65 58.43
C PHE A 77 -4.40 -15.37 59.03
N PRO A 78 -3.06 -15.31 59.24
CA PRO A 78 -2.40 -14.12 59.79
C PRO A 78 -2.61 -12.87 58.93
N GLU A 79 -2.88 -11.72 59.52
CA GLU A 79 -2.88 -10.42 58.81
C GLU A 79 -1.45 -9.94 58.58
N THR A 80 -1.21 -9.28 57.44
CA THR A 80 0.09 -8.75 57.03
C THR A 80 0.10 -7.27 56.70
N LEU A 81 -1.05 -6.59 56.76
CA LEU A 81 -1.13 -5.14 56.57
C LEU A 81 -0.17 -4.38 57.50
N GLY A 82 0.63 -3.48 56.93
CA GLY A 82 1.63 -2.68 57.65
C GLY A 82 2.93 -3.43 58.00
N VAL A 83 3.04 -4.72 57.70
CA VAL A 83 4.29 -5.46 57.91
C VAL A 83 5.36 -4.98 56.93
N GLU A 84 6.52 -4.63 57.48
CA GLU A 84 7.71 -4.29 56.71
C GLU A 84 8.54 -5.56 56.48
N ILE A 85 8.74 -5.92 55.22
CA ILE A 85 9.57 -7.07 54.86
C ILE A 85 10.87 -6.51 54.27
N VAL A 86 11.98 -6.80 54.93
CA VAL A 86 13.30 -6.49 54.39
C VAL A 86 13.74 -7.71 53.60
N ASP A 87 13.79 -7.58 52.27
CA ASP A 87 14.44 -8.56 51.39
C ASP A 87 15.76 -7.96 50.88
N PRO A 88 16.90 -8.29 51.53
CA PRO A 88 18.21 -7.76 51.14
C PRO A 88 18.63 -8.14 49.71
N CYS A 89 17.99 -9.15 49.12
CA CYS A 89 18.34 -9.72 47.83
C CYS A 89 17.45 -9.20 46.68
N PHE A 90 16.30 -8.59 46.97
CA PHE A 90 15.36 -8.13 45.94
C PHE A 90 15.97 -7.10 44.98
N ALA A 91 16.67 -6.10 45.53
CA ALA A 91 17.24 -4.99 44.78
C ALA A 91 18.34 -5.40 43.78
N GLN A 92 19.05 -6.51 44.05
CA GLN A 92 20.24 -6.89 43.27
C GLN A 92 19.91 -7.71 42.00
N GLY A 93 18.68 -8.21 41.83
CA GLY A 93 18.36 -9.08 40.67
C GLY A 93 16.91 -9.12 40.19
N TYR A 94 15.92 -8.75 41.02
CA TYR A 94 14.51 -9.01 40.71
C TYR A 94 13.74 -7.80 40.17
N ILE A 95 14.23 -6.58 40.38
CA ILE A 95 13.61 -5.34 39.89
C ILE A 95 13.47 -5.36 38.35
N LYS A 96 14.56 -5.64 37.62
CA LYS A 96 14.55 -5.62 36.14
C LYS A 96 13.55 -6.62 35.53
N PRO A 97 13.47 -7.88 35.98
CA PRO A 97 12.43 -8.80 35.52
C PRO A 97 11.01 -8.31 35.78
N TYR A 98 10.71 -7.78 36.97
CA TYR A 98 9.36 -7.29 37.31
C TYR A 98 9.00 -6.02 36.52
N LEU A 99 9.93 -5.10 36.28
CA LEU A 99 9.73 -3.97 35.36
C LEU A 99 9.41 -4.40 33.93
N LYS A 100 9.89 -5.58 33.50
CA LYS A 100 9.56 -6.17 32.19
C LYS A 100 8.22 -6.92 32.16
N GLY A 101 7.42 -6.85 33.23
CA GLY A 101 6.12 -7.51 33.32
C GLY A 101 6.18 -8.99 33.71
N ARG A 102 7.24 -9.43 34.40
CA ARG A 102 7.32 -10.80 34.94
C ARG A 102 6.18 -11.06 35.91
N VAL A 103 5.41 -12.12 35.66
CA VAL A 103 4.46 -12.69 36.61
C VAL A 103 4.99 -14.04 37.05
N LYS A 104 5.06 -14.29 38.37
CA LYS A 104 5.68 -15.50 38.92
C LYS A 104 4.64 -16.32 39.70
N PRO A 105 4.06 -17.37 39.10
CA PRO A 105 3.32 -18.39 39.84
C PRO A 105 4.29 -19.33 40.56
N THR A 106 3.95 -19.66 41.80
CA THR A 106 4.62 -20.64 42.66
C THR A 106 3.54 -21.53 43.26
N ASN A 107 3.40 -22.75 42.75
CA ASN A 107 2.27 -23.63 43.11
C ASN A 107 2.44 -24.28 44.49
N ASN A 108 3.69 -24.58 44.86
CA ASN A 108 4.06 -25.09 46.17
C ASN A 108 5.42 -24.49 46.55
N ILE A 109 5.46 -23.74 47.67
CA ILE A 109 6.70 -23.07 48.11
C ILE A 109 7.82 -24.04 48.51
N HIS A 110 7.49 -25.30 48.88
CA HIS A 110 8.47 -26.31 49.27
C HIS A 110 9.07 -27.09 48.09
N GLU A 111 8.41 -27.07 46.94
CA GLU A 111 8.88 -27.70 45.70
C GLU A 111 9.49 -26.68 44.73
N ALA A 112 9.28 -25.39 45.00
CA ALA A 112 9.90 -24.33 44.24
C ALA A 112 11.38 -24.20 44.61
N GLU A 113 12.24 -23.89 43.63
CA GLU A 113 13.66 -23.59 43.80
C GLU A 113 13.89 -22.24 44.53
N LEU A 114 13.22 -22.03 45.67
CA LEU A 114 13.35 -20.88 46.54
C LEU A 114 14.43 -21.12 47.59
N THR A 115 15.04 -20.06 48.09
CA THR A 115 16.01 -20.17 49.18
C THR A 115 15.31 -20.52 50.48
N GLU A 116 15.98 -21.28 51.36
CA GLU A 116 15.42 -21.67 52.67
C GLU A 116 15.01 -20.44 53.52
N CYS A 117 15.74 -19.34 53.40
CA CYS A 117 15.40 -18.07 54.04
C CYS A 117 14.04 -17.52 53.56
N HIS A 118 13.79 -17.56 52.25
CA HIS A 118 12.54 -17.07 51.67
C HIS A 118 11.35 -17.98 51.99
N ILE A 119 11.57 -19.30 52.04
CA ILE A 119 10.55 -20.26 52.48
C ILE A 119 10.11 -19.96 53.92
N LYS A 120 11.04 -19.76 54.86
CA LYS A 120 10.70 -19.43 56.26
C LYS A 120 9.91 -18.12 56.40
N GLN A 121 10.23 -17.11 55.59
CA GLN A 121 9.48 -15.86 55.55
C GLN A 121 8.03 -16.08 55.09
N LEU A 122 7.82 -16.90 54.06
CA LEU A 122 6.48 -17.23 53.55
C LEU A 122 5.69 -18.12 54.53
N GLU A 123 6.36 -19.07 55.19
CA GLU A 123 5.76 -19.96 56.20
C GLU A 123 5.23 -19.20 57.42
N GLN A 124 5.89 -18.13 57.86
CA GLN A 124 5.44 -17.29 58.97
C GLN A 124 4.03 -16.71 58.72
N PHE A 125 3.66 -16.56 57.45
CA PHE A 125 2.36 -16.05 57.03
C PHE A 125 1.42 -17.15 56.51
N GLU A 126 1.78 -18.41 56.76
CA GLU A 126 1.09 -19.63 56.36
C GLU A 126 0.96 -19.84 54.85
N VAL A 127 1.77 -19.17 54.04
CA VAL A 127 1.69 -19.26 52.58
C VAL A 127 2.12 -20.66 52.11
N LYS A 128 1.33 -21.27 51.22
CA LYS A 128 1.62 -22.56 50.58
C LYS A 128 1.82 -22.43 49.07
N ALA A 129 1.10 -21.50 48.43
CA ALA A 129 1.26 -21.10 47.04
C ALA A 129 1.23 -19.58 46.92
N ASN A 130 1.98 -19.02 45.95
CA ASN A 130 2.14 -17.58 45.78
C ASN A 130 2.14 -17.20 44.29
N LEU A 131 1.38 -16.17 43.93
CA LEU A 131 1.33 -15.59 42.60
C LEU A 131 1.63 -14.08 42.68
N VAL A 132 2.71 -13.66 42.02
CA VAL A 132 3.23 -12.29 42.12
C VAL A 132 3.19 -11.60 40.77
N ALA A 133 2.56 -10.43 40.69
CA ALA A 133 2.51 -9.55 39.53
C ALA A 133 3.00 -8.13 39.86
N PRO A 134 3.65 -7.41 38.92
CA PRO A 134 4.21 -6.09 39.18
C PRO A 134 3.20 -4.97 38.95
N ILE A 135 3.11 -4.03 39.89
CA ILE A 135 2.43 -2.75 39.70
C ILE A 135 3.49 -1.73 39.32
N VAL A 136 3.35 -1.13 38.14
CA VAL A 136 4.31 -0.17 37.58
C VAL A 136 3.63 1.18 37.40
N THR A 137 4.24 2.23 37.95
CA THR A 137 3.78 3.64 37.85
C THR A 137 4.95 4.48 37.35
N ASP A 138 4.73 5.36 36.37
CA ASP A 138 5.78 6.20 35.75
C ASP A 138 7.06 5.40 35.41
N LYS A 139 6.89 4.21 34.83
CA LYS A 139 7.96 3.27 34.45
C LYS A 139 8.85 2.80 35.63
N LYS A 140 8.44 3.05 36.86
CA LYS A 140 9.08 2.57 38.10
C LYS A 140 8.22 1.48 38.71
N LEU A 141 8.88 0.52 39.34
CA LEU A 141 8.20 -0.55 40.06
C LEU A 141 7.64 0.06 41.34
N TYR A 142 6.34 0.32 41.38
CA TYR A 142 5.65 0.85 42.54
C TYR A 142 5.55 -0.20 43.65
N GLY A 143 5.21 -1.42 43.25
CA GLY A 143 4.98 -2.52 44.17
C GLY A 143 4.65 -3.81 43.45
N LEU A 144 4.23 -4.80 44.23
CA LEU A 144 3.80 -6.11 43.75
C LEU A 144 2.36 -6.36 44.22
N LEU A 145 1.51 -6.78 43.29
CA LEU A 145 0.22 -7.39 43.58
C LEU A 145 0.45 -8.88 43.81
N ILE A 146 0.13 -9.35 45.00
CA ILE A 146 0.48 -10.69 45.46
C ILE A 146 -0.79 -11.42 45.88
N ALA A 147 -1.01 -12.61 45.33
CA ALA A 147 -2.06 -13.53 45.75
C ALA A 147 -1.44 -14.77 46.42
N HIS A 148 -1.89 -15.07 47.64
CA HIS A 148 -1.47 -16.24 48.40
C HIS A 148 -2.61 -17.25 48.55
N GLN A 149 -2.26 -18.53 48.41
CA GLN A 149 -3.04 -19.63 48.96
C GLN A 149 -2.33 -20.13 50.22
N CYS A 150 -3.04 -20.13 51.34
CA CYS A 150 -2.51 -20.51 52.65
C CYS A 150 -3.04 -21.88 53.12
N SER A 151 -4.24 -22.24 52.70
CA SER A 151 -4.91 -23.49 53.05
C SER A 151 -4.24 -24.75 52.49
N ALA A 152 -3.71 -24.70 51.26
CA ALA A 152 -3.03 -25.81 50.59
C ALA A 152 -2.18 -25.32 49.41
N PRO A 153 -1.24 -26.15 48.89
CA PRO A 153 -0.64 -25.91 47.58
C PRO A 153 -1.71 -25.74 46.50
N ARG A 154 -1.50 -24.82 45.56
CA ARG A 154 -2.47 -24.45 44.52
C ARG A 154 -1.78 -24.37 43.17
N ASN A 155 -2.31 -25.08 42.19
CA ASN A 155 -1.92 -24.87 40.81
C ASN A 155 -2.62 -23.63 40.27
N TRP A 156 -1.86 -22.56 40.02
CA TRP A 156 -2.40 -21.33 39.44
C TRP A 156 -2.78 -21.55 37.97
N GLU A 157 -4.06 -21.35 37.64
CA GLU A 157 -4.54 -21.53 36.28
C GLU A 157 -4.06 -20.39 35.37
N ALA A 158 -3.95 -20.66 34.07
CA ALA A 158 -3.51 -19.66 33.09
C ALA A 158 -4.41 -18.41 33.07
N LEU A 159 -5.71 -18.59 33.30
CA LEU A 159 -6.68 -17.49 33.40
C LEU A 159 -6.46 -16.65 34.68
N GLU A 160 -6.07 -17.25 35.80
CA GLU A 160 -5.79 -16.50 37.05
C GLU A 160 -4.50 -15.68 36.92
N ILE A 161 -3.48 -16.28 36.28
CA ILE A 161 -2.21 -15.62 35.99
C ILE A 161 -2.42 -14.42 35.06
N ASP A 162 -3.27 -14.57 34.03
CA ASP A 162 -3.57 -13.45 33.13
C ASP A 162 -4.44 -12.39 33.83
N LEU A 163 -5.43 -12.77 34.63
CA LEU A 163 -6.27 -11.82 35.36
C LEU A 163 -5.43 -10.92 36.28
N ILE A 164 -4.58 -11.50 37.13
CA ILE A 164 -3.76 -10.72 38.07
C ILE A 164 -2.78 -9.82 37.33
N LYS A 165 -2.25 -10.27 36.18
CA LYS A 165 -1.37 -9.47 35.32
C LYS A 165 -2.08 -8.25 34.79
N GLN A 166 -3.28 -8.44 34.22
CA GLN A 166 -4.06 -7.34 33.64
C GLN A 166 -4.51 -6.37 34.74
N VAL A 167 -4.94 -6.86 35.90
CA VAL A 167 -5.31 -6.00 37.04
C VAL A 167 -4.12 -5.17 37.51
N ALA A 168 -2.94 -5.78 37.71
CA ALA A 168 -1.76 -5.05 38.13
C ALA A 168 -1.37 -3.91 37.17
N ILE A 169 -1.57 -4.11 35.86
CA ILE A 169 -1.40 -3.06 34.84
C ILE A 169 -2.44 -1.95 35.01
N GLN A 170 -3.72 -2.29 35.17
CA GLN A 170 -4.79 -1.29 35.32
C GLN A 170 -4.63 -0.46 36.59
N VAL A 171 -4.17 -1.08 37.68
CA VAL A 171 -3.86 -0.40 38.95
C VAL A 171 -2.69 0.56 38.77
N GLY A 172 -1.65 0.16 38.05
CA GLY A 172 -0.53 1.05 37.70
C GLY A 172 -1.01 2.33 37.00
N TYR A 173 -1.89 2.20 36.00
CA TYR A 173 -2.48 3.37 35.32
C TYR A 173 -3.37 4.24 36.22
N ALA A 174 -4.18 3.62 37.09
CA ALA A 174 -5.04 4.36 38.01
C ALA A 174 -4.22 5.16 39.03
N LEU A 175 -3.10 4.60 39.52
CA LEU A 175 -2.17 5.28 40.41
C LEU A 175 -1.42 6.42 39.72
N ASP A 176 -0.95 6.25 38.47
CA ASP A 176 -0.32 7.33 37.70
C ASP A 176 -1.25 8.55 37.59
N GLN A 177 -2.54 8.31 37.32
CA GLN A 177 -3.55 9.36 37.25
C GLN A 177 -3.75 10.06 38.60
N ALA A 178 -3.86 9.29 39.69
CA ALA A 178 -4.05 9.81 41.04
C ALA A 178 -2.88 10.69 41.49
N PHE A 179 -1.63 10.25 41.27
CA PHE A 179 -0.43 11.00 41.65
C PHE A 179 -0.28 12.30 40.84
N LEU A 180 -0.54 12.25 39.54
CA LEU A 180 -0.45 13.44 38.69
C LEU A 180 -1.45 14.53 39.13
N LEU A 181 -2.68 14.14 39.47
CA LEU A 181 -3.69 15.08 39.92
C LEU A 181 -3.32 15.72 41.26
N GLN A 182 -2.81 14.93 42.22
CA GLN A 182 -2.37 15.46 43.50
C GLN A 182 -1.23 16.48 43.33
N GLN A 183 -0.25 16.17 42.49
CA GLN A 183 0.86 17.08 42.21
C GLN A 183 0.39 18.40 41.58
N GLN A 184 -0.58 18.33 40.65
CA GLN A 184 -1.15 19.51 40.02
C GLN A 184 -1.90 20.39 41.04
N GLN A 185 -2.66 19.79 41.96
CA GLN A 185 -3.39 20.52 43.00
C GLN A 185 -2.46 21.25 43.95
N GLU A 186 -1.40 20.60 44.42
CA GLU A 186 -0.38 21.19 45.30
C GLU A 186 0.33 22.37 44.61
N ALA A 187 0.75 22.20 43.35
CA ALA A 187 1.38 23.27 42.58
C ALA A 187 0.45 24.48 42.36
N THR A 188 -0.83 24.22 42.06
CA THR A 188 -1.84 25.28 41.84
C THR A 188 -2.09 26.07 43.13
N GLN A 189 -2.17 25.39 44.27
CA GLN A 189 -2.36 26.05 45.57
C GLN A 189 -1.17 26.95 45.92
N GLN A 190 0.06 26.48 45.66
CA GLN A 190 1.28 27.25 45.91
C GLN A 190 1.38 28.48 44.99
N ALA A 191 1.07 28.33 43.70
CA ALA A 191 1.05 29.45 42.75
C ALA A 191 0.00 30.52 43.11
N ARG A 192 -1.18 30.10 43.60
CA ARG A 192 -2.25 31.01 44.01
C ARG A 192 -1.84 31.86 45.21
N LEU A 193 -1.25 31.25 46.25
CA LEU A 193 -0.75 31.97 47.42
C LEU A 193 0.33 33.01 47.04
N LEU A 194 1.27 32.61 46.17
CA LEU A 194 2.29 33.52 45.64
C LEU A 194 1.67 34.68 44.84
N SER A 195 0.67 34.40 44.01
CA SER A 195 -0.03 35.41 43.20
C SER A 195 -0.78 36.43 44.07
N GLU A 196 -1.47 35.97 45.11
CA GLU A 196 -2.22 36.84 46.04
C GLU A 196 -1.28 37.77 46.82
N ILE A 197 -0.15 37.25 47.32
CA ILE A 197 0.89 38.07 47.98
C ILE A 197 1.50 39.07 46.98
N SER A 198 1.82 38.61 45.77
CA SER A 198 2.37 39.46 44.70
C SER A 198 1.40 40.56 44.27
N SER A 199 0.09 40.31 44.32
CA SER A 199 -0.94 41.32 44.04
C SER A 199 -0.92 42.42 45.08
N ARG A 200 -0.95 42.06 46.38
CA ARG A 200 -0.95 43.05 47.47
C ARG A 200 0.32 43.92 47.49
N ILE A 201 1.47 43.34 47.15
CA ILE A 201 2.72 44.09 47.02
C ILE A 201 2.65 45.09 45.85
N ARG A 202 2.04 44.72 44.72
CA ARG A 202 1.88 45.57 43.53
C ARG A 202 0.81 46.66 43.65
N GLU A 203 -0.12 46.56 44.58
CA GLU A 203 -1.20 47.54 44.76
C GLU A 203 -0.70 48.91 45.26
N SER A 204 0.52 49.00 45.78
CA SER A 204 1.13 50.25 46.20
C SER A 204 2.29 50.63 45.29
N LEU A 205 2.37 51.92 44.96
CA LEU A 205 3.52 52.54 44.29
C LEU A 205 4.39 53.33 45.28
N ASP A 206 4.08 53.25 46.57
CA ASP A 206 4.84 53.88 47.64
C ASP A 206 5.91 52.90 48.14
N LEU A 207 7.18 53.31 48.08
CA LEU A 207 8.31 52.44 48.39
C LEU A 207 8.25 51.92 49.83
N GLU A 208 7.87 52.75 50.79
CA GLU A 208 7.80 52.38 52.20
C GLU A 208 6.72 51.32 52.43
N LYS A 209 5.54 51.52 51.81
CA LYS A 209 4.45 50.55 51.87
C LYS A 209 4.77 49.24 51.15
N ILE A 210 5.49 49.28 50.03
CA ILE A 210 5.99 48.07 49.34
C ILE A 210 6.91 47.27 50.26
N PHE A 211 7.89 47.91 50.91
CA PHE A 211 8.82 47.22 51.81
C PHE A 211 8.10 46.63 53.03
N GLN A 212 7.21 47.38 53.65
CA GLN A 212 6.47 46.93 54.84
C GLN A 212 5.57 45.73 54.52
N THR A 213 4.80 45.80 53.43
CA THR A 213 3.93 44.70 53.00
C THR A 213 4.77 43.45 52.69
N THR A 214 5.93 43.64 52.06
CA THR A 214 6.84 42.53 51.73
C THR A 214 7.32 41.78 52.96
N VAL A 215 7.80 42.47 54.00
CA VAL A 215 8.32 41.80 55.20
C VAL A 215 7.24 41.08 56.00
N GLU A 216 6.02 41.64 56.07
CA GLU A 216 4.88 41.04 56.78
C GLU A 216 4.36 39.77 56.09
N GLU A 217 4.14 39.83 54.78
CA GLU A 217 3.64 38.69 54.01
C GLU A 217 4.69 37.56 53.94
N SER A 218 5.96 37.93 53.78
CA SER A 218 7.08 36.99 53.80
C SER A 218 7.19 36.24 55.14
N LEU A 219 6.88 36.90 56.27
CA LEU A 219 7.00 36.30 57.60
C LEU A 219 5.99 35.15 57.76
N LEU A 220 4.76 35.35 57.26
CA LEU A 220 3.71 34.34 57.26
C LEU A 220 4.04 33.18 56.31
N LEU A 221 4.50 33.50 55.10
CA LEU A 221 4.82 32.51 54.06
C LEU A 221 5.97 31.59 54.47
N MET A 222 7.08 32.16 54.95
CA MET A 222 8.29 31.42 55.32
C MET A 222 8.18 30.73 56.69
N LYS A 223 7.14 31.06 57.47
CA LYS A 223 6.96 30.68 58.88
C LYS A 223 8.22 30.96 59.73
N ALA A 224 9.02 31.95 59.30
CA ALA A 224 10.26 32.35 59.95
C ALA A 224 9.98 33.14 61.23
N ASP A 225 11.02 33.50 61.98
CA ASP A 225 10.86 34.31 63.20
C ASP A 225 11.00 35.80 62.93
N ARG A 226 11.76 36.16 61.90
CA ARG A 226 11.94 37.53 61.44
C ARG A 226 12.19 37.55 59.93
N ILE A 227 11.62 38.52 59.25
CA ILE A 227 11.99 38.91 57.87
C ILE A 227 12.52 40.33 57.90
N VAL A 228 13.58 40.59 57.15
CA VAL A 228 14.19 41.90 57.02
C VAL A 228 14.49 42.24 55.58
N ILE A 229 14.38 43.52 55.24
CA ILE A 229 14.94 44.08 54.02
C ILE A 229 16.16 44.92 54.39
N TYR A 230 17.30 44.52 53.84
CA TYR A 230 18.57 45.20 53.97
C TYR A 230 18.86 45.97 52.68
N ARG A 231 19.12 47.27 52.78
CA ARG A 231 19.39 48.13 51.61
C ARG A 231 20.82 48.64 51.67
N PHE A 232 21.51 48.57 50.54
CA PHE A 232 22.83 49.17 50.35
C PHE A 232 22.70 50.64 49.93
N ASP A 233 23.60 51.48 50.42
CA ASP A 233 23.88 52.80 49.86
C ASP A 233 24.92 52.72 48.72
N ASP A 234 25.31 53.88 48.19
CA ASP A 234 26.25 53.95 47.06
C ASP A 234 27.69 53.52 47.42
N ASN A 235 28.02 53.46 48.72
CA ASN A 235 29.31 53.01 49.23
C ASN A 235 29.30 51.52 49.63
N TRP A 236 28.20 50.81 49.37
CA TRP A 236 27.94 49.43 49.80
C TRP A 236 27.84 49.25 51.31
N GLU A 237 27.67 50.33 52.06
CA GLU A 237 27.24 50.26 53.44
C GLU A 237 25.74 50.03 53.45
N GLY A 238 25.25 49.16 54.32
CA GLY A 238 23.83 48.83 54.31
C GLY A 238 23.18 48.88 55.67
N LYS A 239 21.89 49.15 55.62
CA LYS A 239 21.01 49.30 56.78
C LYS A 239 19.74 48.48 56.59
N ILE A 240 19.14 48.06 57.69
CA ILE A 240 17.81 47.44 57.68
C ILE A 240 16.79 48.55 57.48
N ILE A 241 16.03 48.48 56.39
CA ILE A 241 15.03 49.50 56.02
C ILE A 241 13.60 49.09 56.33
N SER A 242 13.36 47.79 56.53
CA SER A 242 12.06 47.28 56.94
C SER A 242 12.25 45.92 57.63
N GLU A 243 11.44 45.66 58.64
CA GLU A 243 11.49 44.44 59.45
C GLU A 243 10.08 44.03 59.88
N SER A 244 9.80 42.73 59.80
CA SER A 244 8.68 42.09 60.49
C SER A 244 9.21 40.96 61.35
N VAL A 245 8.85 40.95 62.63
CA VAL A 245 9.41 40.04 63.63
C VAL A 245 8.32 39.53 64.57
N LYS A 246 8.42 38.26 64.98
CA LYS A 246 7.51 37.71 66.01
C LYS A 246 7.77 38.39 67.37
N PRO A 247 6.75 38.56 68.22
CA PRO A 247 6.85 39.33 69.47
C PRO A 247 7.94 38.89 70.46
N ASN A 248 8.42 37.65 70.37
CA ASN A 248 9.39 37.08 71.30
C ASN A 248 10.85 37.45 70.99
N TRP A 249 11.09 38.20 69.91
CA TRP A 249 12.43 38.57 69.47
C TRP A 249 12.56 40.09 69.36
N SER A 250 13.75 40.59 69.65
CA SER A 250 14.02 42.03 69.56
C SER A 250 13.94 42.53 68.12
N LYS A 251 13.43 43.74 67.91
CA LYS A 251 13.51 44.42 66.61
C LYS A 251 14.95 44.88 66.37
N ILE A 252 15.55 44.45 65.26
CA ILE A 252 16.92 44.83 64.93
C ILE A 252 16.99 46.18 64.22
N ALA A 253 15.90 46.62 63.57
CA ALA A 253 15.82 47.94 62.96
C ALA A 253 16.00 49.08 63.99
N ASP A 254 15.64 48.83 65.25
CA ASP A 254 15.74 49.79 66.36
C ASP A 254 17.10 49.75 67.09
N MET A 255 17.96 48.76 66.79
CA MET A 255 19.18 48.46 67.56
C MET A 255 20.45 49.03 66.94
N GLU A 256 20.53 49.16 65.62
CA GLU A 256 21.75 49.61 64.93
C GLU A 256 21.46 50.08 63.50
N THR A 257 21.98 51.26 63.15
CA THR A 257 21.77 51.89 61.84
C THR A 257 22.77 51.47 60.76
N GLU A 258 23.88 50.84 61.14
CA GLU A 258 24.94 50.41 60.22
C GLU A 258 25.36 48.97 60.54
N VAL A 259 25.53 48.16 59.49
CA VAL A 259 25.96 46.75 59.60
C VAL A 259 27.36 46.64 59.02
N PRO A 260 28.42 46.71 59.85
CA PRO A 260 29.80 46.87 59.38
C PRO A 260 30.42 45.61 58.78
N CYS A 261 29.74 44.46 58.86
CA CYS A 261 30.31 43.13 58.58
C CYS A 261 29.95 42.56 57.19
N PHE A 262 29.64 43.39 56.20
CA PHE A 262 29.32 42.95 54.84
C PHE A 262 30.50 43.21 53.88
N PRO A 263 31.35 42.21 53.58
CA PRO A 263 32.40 42.36 52.57
C PRO A 263 31.85 42.77 51.21
N SER A 264 32.49 43.76 50.58
CA SER A 264 32.20 44.19 49.21
C SER A 264 32.31 43.03 48.20
N GLU A 265 33.11 42.01 48.50
CA GLU A 265 33.26 40.79 47.70
C GLU A 265 31.97 39.96 47.55
N TYR A 266 30.98 40.13 48.44
CA TYR A 266 29.70 39.45 48.33
C TYR A 266 28.68 40.13 47.42
N VAL A 267 28.91 41.40 47.07
CA VAL A 267 28.00 42.19 46.23
C VAL A 267 27.82 41.55 44.86
N GLU A 268 28.91 41.19 44.18
CA GLU A 268 28.86 40.67 42.82
C GLU A 268 28.14 39.30 42.72
N PRO A 269 28.40 38.32 43.61
CA PRO A 269 27.58 37.12 43.67
C PRO A 269 26.08 37.39 43.83
N TYR A 270 25.67 38.35 44.68
CA TYR A 270 24.24 38.68 44.84
C TYR A 270 23.65 39.42 43.64
N ARG A 271 24.44 40.24 42.92
CA ARG A 271 24.04 40.78 41.60
C ARG A 271 23.75 39.69 40.58
N GLN A 272 24.49 38.58 40.66
CA GLN A 272 24.30 37.39 39.82
C GLN A 272 23.18 36.46 40.33
N GLY A 273 22.41 36.87 41.34
CA GLY A 273 21.27 36.10 41.84
C GLY A 273 21.62 35.05 42.89
N ARG A 274 22.80 35.14 43.55
CA ARG A 274 23.18 34.23 44.64
C ARG A 274 22.11 34.19 45.73
N VAL A 275 21.76 32.98 46.16
CA VAL A 275 20.95 32.74 47.36
C VAL A 275 21.83 32.11 48.43
N GLN A 276 21.84 32.69 49.62
CA GLN A 276 22.61 32.17 50.75
C GLN A 276 21.69 31.44 51.72
N VAL A 277 21.89 30.13 51.88
CA VAL A 277 21.14 29.30 52.82
C VAL A 277 22.08 28.85 53.95
N THR A 278 21.80 29.28 55.17
CA THR A 278 22.56 28.93 56.37
C THR A 278 21.69 28.15 57.32
N LYS A 279 21.99 26.86 57.48
CA LYS A 279 21.22 25.93 58.33
C LYS A 279 21.53 26.08 59.82
N ASP A 280 22.77 26.42 60.12
CA ASP A 280 23.32 26.64 61.47
C ASP A 280 24.49 27.61 61.37
N ILE A 281 24.37 28.80 61.96
CA ILE A 281 25.41 29.84 61.87
C ILE A 281 26.71 29.45 62.57
N ASN A 282 26.67 28.54 63.56
CA ASN A 282 27.87 28.10 64.29
C ASN A 282 28.71 27.11 63.49
N LYS A 283 28.09 26.42 62.53
CA LYS A 283 28.74 25.44 61.65
C LYS A 283 28.99 25.98 60.24
N ALA A 284 28.46 27.15 59.94
CA ALA A 284 28.63 27.79 58.64
C ALA A 284 30.01 28.44 58.54
N ASN A 285 30.56 28.46 57.32
CA ASN A 285 31.83 29.11 57.00
C ASN A 285 31.65 30.63 56.90
N LEU A 286 31.23 31.25 58.01
CA LEU A 286 31.05 32.69 58.15
C LEU A 286 32.32 33.31 58.74
N THR A 287 32.62 34.56 58.37
CA THR A 287 33.66 35.35 59.04
C THR A 287 33.25 35.61 60.48
N ASP A 288 34.21 35.76 61.40
CA ASP A 288 33.91 35.94 62.83
C ASP A 288 33.06 37.20 63.07
N CYS A 289 33.38 38.29 62.36
CA CYS A 289 32.59 39.52 62.39
C CYS A 289 31.13 39.32 61.94
N HIS A 290 30.86 38.50 60.91
CA HIS A 290 29.49 38.22 60.46
C HIS A 290 28.76 37.28 61.41
N ARG A 291 29.45 36.29 62.00
CA ARG A 291 28.87 35.40 63.00
C ARG A 291 28.44 36.17 64.25
N GLU A 292 29.31 37.03 64.79
CA GLU A 292 29.03 37.86 65.96
C GLU A 292 27.81 38.77 65.72
N GLN A 293 27.69 39.35 64.53
CA GLN A 293 26.54 40.18 64.18
C GLN A 293 25.23 39.37 64.15
N LEU A 294 25.23 38.19 63.51
CA LEU A 294 24.07 37.32 63.48
C LEU A 294 23.68 36.81 64.88
N GLU A 295 24.66 36.52 65.73
CA GLU A 295 24.44 36.14 67.13
C GLU A 295 23.82 37.27 67.95
N LYS A 296 24.31 38.51 67.79
CA LYS A 296 23.74 39.72 68.40
C LYS A 296 22.28 39.90 67.98
N TRP A 297 21.96 39.62 66.73
CA TRP A 297 20.59 39.62 66.21
C TRP A 297 19.76 38.39 66.59
N GLN A 298 20.31 37.48 67.40
CA GLN A 298 19.68 36.24 67.87
C GLN A 298 19.40 35.22 66.75
N VAL A 299 20.02 35.36 65.57
CA VAL A 299 19.82 34.47 64.43
C VAL A 299 20.56 33.15 64.68
N LYS A 300 19.93 32.02 64.33
CA LYS A 300 20.50 30.68 64.42
C LYS A 300 20.58 29.99 63.06
N ALA A 301 19.69 30.34 62.15
CA ALA A 301 19.70 29.95 60.74
C ALA A 301 19.10 31.09 59.90
N ASN A 302 19.55 31.27 58.66
CA ASN A 302 18.97 32.26 57.76
C ASN A 302 18.93 31.82 56.30
N VAL A 303 18.06 32.47 55.54
CA VAL A 303 18.08 32.48 54.07
C VAL A 303 18.12 33.92 53.62
N VAL A 304 19.00 34.24 52.68
CA VAL A 304 19.14 35.59 52.14
C VAL A 304 19.09 35.53 50.63
N VAL A 305 18.20 36.31 50.04
CA VAL A 305 17.99 36.40 48.59
C VAL A 305 18.15 37.86 48.14
N PRO A 306 18.60 38.13 46.90
CA PRO A 306 18.80 39.48 46.41
C PRO A 306 17.49 40.07 45.89
N ILE A 307 17.26 41.35 46.19
CA ILE A 307 16.25 42.19 45.55
C ILE A 307 16.95 42.94 44.42
N LEU A 308 16.64 42.57 43.17
CA LEU A 308 17.19 43.19 41.97
C LEU A 308 16.16 44.11 41.34
N VAL A 309 16.52 45.36 41.11
CA VAL A 309 15.70 46.33 40.36
C VAL A 309 16.38 46.50 39.01
N GLY A 310 15.74 46.02 37.94
CA GLY A 310 16.41 45.76 36.66
C GLY A 310 17.58 44.78 36.83
N GLN A 311 18.81 45.25 36.58
CA GLN A 311 20.05 44.49 36.80
C GLN A 311 20.90 45.03 37.97
N LYS A 312 20.39 45.98 38.75
CA LYS A 312 21.10 46.55 39.90
C LYS A 312 20.64 45.84 41.18
N LEU A 313 21.61 45.36 41.97
CA LEU A 313 21.35 44.90 43.32
C LEU A 313 20.88 46.09 44.16
N TYR A 314 19.60 46.07 44.55
CA TYR A 314 18.96 47.14 45.31
C TYR A 314 19.05 46.87 46.81
N GLY A 315 18.96 45.61 47.20
CA GLY A 315 19.04 45.18 48.59
C GLY A 315 18.99 43.67 48.72
N LEU A 316 18.89 43.18 49.95
CA LEU A 316 18.72 41.78 50.29
C LEU A 316 17.44 41.60 51.11
N LEU A 317 16.69 40.53 50.81
CA LEU A 317 15.60 40.06 51.64
C LEU A 317 16.12 38.88 52.47
N GLY A 318 16.10 39.03 53.79
CA GLY A 318 16.60 38.04 54.74
C GLY A 318 15.48 37.43 55.56
N ALA A 319 15.41 36.10 55.60
CA ALA A 319 14.58 35.35 56.55
C ALA A 319 15.46 34.76 57.66
N HIS A 320 15.15 35.08 58.91
CA HIS A 320 15.89 34.63 60.08
C HIS A 320 15.04 33.67 60.92
N GLN A 321 15.65 32.55 61.31
CA GLN A 321 15.17 31.69 62.38
C GLN A 321 16.00 31.98 63.63
N CYS A 322 15.33 32.43 64.69
CA CYS A 322 15.98 32.81 65.95
C CYS A 322 15.78 31.72 67.02
N SER A 323 14.68 30.95 66.92
CA SER A 323 14.32 29.90 67.87
C SER A 323 15.25 28.68 67.86
N GLY A 324 16.03 28.48 66.80
CA GLY A 324 16.93 27.32 66.65
C GLY A 324 17.49 27.19 65.23
N THR A 325 18.33 26.17 65.03
CA THR A 325 18.81 25.81 63.69
C THR A 325 17.65 25.30 62.82
N ARG A 326 17.72 25.49 61.50
CA ARG A 326 16.65 25.11 60.58
C ARG A 326 17.21 24.52 59.30
N GLN A 327 16.65 23.39 58.89
CA GLN A 327 16.84 22.84 57.55
C GLN A 327 15.83 23.51 56.61
N TRP A 328 16.29 24.51 55.87
CA TRP A 328 15.48 25.15 54.83
C TRP A 328 15.27 24.16 53.67
N GLN A 329 14.01 23.94 53.30
CA GLN A 329 13.66 23.09 52.16
C GLN A 329 13.88 23.88 50.86
N ASP A 330 14.27 23.21 49.79
CA ASP A 330 14.49 23.86 48.49
C ASP A 330 13.22 24.56 47.97
N SER A 331 12.04 24.01 48.28
CA SER A 331 10.75 24.64 48.00
C SER A 331 10.54 25.97 48.73
N ASP A 332 10.98 26.08 50.00
CA ASP A 332 10.89 27.32 50.77
C ASP A 332 11.83 28.39 50.18
N VAL A 333 13.02 27.97 49.76
CA VAL A 333 14.05 28.85 49.20
C VAL A 333 13.62 29.40 47.84
N GLU A 334 13.06 28.55 46.97
CA GLU A 334 12.61 28.98 45.63
C GLU A 334 11.43 29.94 45.73
N VAL A 335 10.45 29.67 46.60
CA VAL A 335 9.33 30.59 46.87
C VAL A 335 9.84 31.95 47.35
N PHE A 336 10.82 31.96 48.26
CA PHE A 336 11.38 33.20 48.80
C PHE A 336 12.16 34.01 47.74
N LYS A 337 12.86 33.31 46.84
CA LYS A 337 13.54 33.90 45.69
C LYS A 337 12.55 34.53 44.71
N GLN A 338 11.45 33.85 44.37
CA GLN A 338 10.41 34.38 43.49
C GLN A 338 9.77 35.65 44.08
N LEU A 339 9.56 35.67 45.40
CA LEU A 339 9.04 36.86 46.08
C LEU A 339 10.01 38.04 45.98
N ALA A 340 11.32 37.83 46.16
CA ALA A 340 12.32 38.89 46.02
C ALA A 340 12.42 39.44 44.58
N LEU A 341 12.25 38.59 43.56
CA LEU A 341 12.16 39.03 42.15
C LEU A 341 10.91 39.91 41.92
N GLN A 342 9.77 39.52 42.50
CA GLN A 342 8.54 40.29 42.37
C GLN A 342 8.65 41.66 43.05
N VAL A 343 9.28 41.72 44.23
CA VAL A 343 9.55 42.98 44.93
C VAL A 343 10.46 43.86 44.08
N GLY A 344 11.51 43.28 43.48
CA GLY A 344 12.40 43.96 42.55
C GLY A 344 11.69 44.63 41.36
N SER A 345 10.81 43.89 40.67
CA SER A 345 10.05 44.44 39.52
C SER A 345 9.03 45.51 39.94
N THR A 346 8.44 45.37 41.13
CA THR A 346 7.48 46.35 41.67
C THR A 346 8.19 47.66 42.05
N LEU A 347 9.39 47.56 42.63
CA LEU A 347 10.24 48.72 42.93
C LEU A 347 10.70 49.42 41.65
N GLU A 348 11.01 48.68 40.57
CA GLU A 348 11.36 49.27 39.27
C GLU A 348 10.23 50.15 38.72
N GLN A 349 8.99 49.68 38.81
CA GLN A 349 7.81 50.44 38.39
C GLN A 349 7.57 51.68 39.25
N ALA A 350 7.68 51.57 40.57
CA ALA A 350 7.52 52.70 41.48
C ALA A 350 8.60 53.77 41.28
N LEU A 351 9.86 53.37 41.11
CA LEU A 351 10.99 54.28 40.88
C LEU A 351 10.92 54.96 39.51
N LEU A 352 10.50 54.24 38.45
CA LEU A 352 10.31 54.82 37.12
C LEU A 352 9.19 55.87 37.13
N LEU A 353 8.10 55.63 37.87
CA LEU A 353 7.02 56.61 38.00
C LEU A 353 7.46 57.86 38.78
N GLU A 354 8.25 57.70 39.84
CA GLU A 354 8.83 58.83 40.57
C GLU A 354 9.76 59.67 39.66
N GLN A 355 10.55 59.01 38.80
CA GLN A 355 11.36 59.68 37.77
C GLN A 355 10.50 60.43 36.74
N VAL A 356 9.37 59.86 36.30
CA VAL A 356 8.45 60.52 35.36
C VAL A 356 7.77 61.74 36.03
N ILE A 357 7.36 61.64 37.29
CA ILE A 357 6.76 62.75 38.05
C ILE A 357 7.79 63.87 38.26
N GLN A 358 9.04 63.52 38.59
CA GLN A 358 10.09 64.50 38.81
C GLN A 358 10.60 65.12 37.50
N ALA A 359 10.65 64.35 36.41
CA ALA A 359 10.91 64.85 35.06
C ALA A 359 9.81 65.83 34.61
N ARG A 360 8.54 65.56 34.94
CA ARG A 360 7.40 66.46 34.63
C ARG A 360 7.51 67.80 35.36
N LYS A 361 7.97 67.81 36.62
CA LYS A 361 8.18 69.03 37.42
C LYS A 361 9.38 69.86 36.92
N THR A 362 10.39 69.20 36.35
CA THR A 362 11.57 69.84 35.77
C THR A 362 11.29 70.39 34.36
N ALA A 363 10.42 69.72 33.59
CA ALA A 363 9.97 70.13 32.26
C ALA A 363 9.14 71.43 32.25
N GLU A 364 8.42 71.75 33.33
CA GLU A 364 7.65 73.01 33.44
C GLU A 364 8.54 74.26 33.43
N THR A 365 9.83 74.16 33.80
CA THR A 365 10.78 75.29 33.74
C THR A 365 11.51 75.37 32.38
N ILE A 366 11.58 74.27 31.62
CA ILE A 366 12.20 74.19 30.27
C ILE A 366 11.17 74.52 29.16
N SER A 367 9.86 74.54 29.48
CA SER A 367 8.75 74.74 28.56
C SER A 367 8.83 76.00 27.66
N GLN A 368 9.59 77.03 28.03
CA GLN A 368 9.78 78.21 27.15
C GLN A 368 10.82 77.98 26.04
N GLU A 369 11.79 77.08 26.22
CA GLU A 369 12.71 76.63 25.14
C GLU A 369 12.13 75.44 24.36
N GLN A 370 11.39 74.55 25.04
CA GLN A 370 10.75 73.40 24.41
C GLN A 370 9.61 73.75 23.47
N GLN A 371 8.95 74.91 23.60
CA GLN A 371 7.91 75.32 22.66
C GLN A 371 8.47 75.48 21.23
N GLN A 372 9.72 75.98 21.07
CA GLN A 372 10.38 76.06 19.76
C GLN A 372 10.85 74.69 19.23
N GLN A 373 11.29 73.76 20.09
CA GLN A 373 11.65 72.39 19.66
C GLN A 373 10.43 71.51 19.40
N LYS A 374 9.34 71.71 20.15
CA LYS A 374 8.06 71.02 19.97
C LYS A 374 7.40 71.43 18.66
N GLU A 375 7.34 72.72 18.33
CA GLU A 375 6.85 73.19 17.03
C GLU A 375 7.73 72.65 15.88
N SER A 376 9.04 72.52 16.07
CA SER A 376 9.93 71.90 15.08
C SER A 376 9.73 70.39 14.93
N LEU A 377 9.51 69.65 16.03
CA LEU A 377 9.27 68.21 16.01
C LEU A 377 7.85 67.86 15.52
N GLU A 378 6.83 68.63 15.92
CA GLU A 378 5.46 68.52 15.39
C GLU A 378 5.45 68.80 13.89
N SER A 379 6.18 69.82 13.43
CA SER A 379 6.36 70.07 11.99
C SER A 379 7.10 68.94 11.27
N GLN A 380 8.15 68.34 11.86
CA GLN A 380 8.83 67.16 11.30
C GLN A 380 7.95 65.91 11.27
N ILE A 381 7.08 65.71 12.27
CA ILE A 381 6.11 64.61 12.31
C ILE A 381 5.00 64.83 11.29
N GLU A 382 4.44 66.03 11.18
CA GLU A 382 3.45 66.36 10.15
C GLU A 382 4.05 66.20 8.75
N THR A 383 5.31 66.60 8.56
CA THR A 383 6.03 66.43 7.29
C THR A 383 6.25 64.96 7.00
N PHE A 384 6.75 64.16 7.95
CA PHE A 384 6.90 62.72 7.80
C PHE A 384 5.57 62.02 7.52
N LEU A 385 4.50 62.35 8.24
CA LEU A 385 3.16 61.78 8.02
C LEU A 385 2.60 62.15 6.64
N THR A 386 2.81 63.39 6.18
CA THR A 386 2.43 63.83 4.83
C THR A 386 3.26 63.11 3.77
N GLU A 387 4.56 62.88 4.03
CA GLU A 387 5.45 62.14 3.14
C GLU A 387 5.00 60.69 3.00
N ILE A 388 4.57 60.03 4.09
CA ILE A 388 4.19 58.62 4.08
C ILE A 388 2.71 58.35 3.85
N GLU A 389 1.85 59.37 3.81
CA GLU A 389 0.37 59.24 3.72
C GLU A 389 -0.05 58.32 2.57
N ASN A 390 0.52 58.54 1.39
CA ASN A 390 0.21 57.77 0.17
C ASN A 390 0.66 56.29 0.26
N SER A 391 1.58 55.95 1.17
CA SER A 391 2.03 54.56 1.34
C SER A 391 0.96 53.67 1.97
N PHE A 392 0.07 54.24 2.79
CA PHE A 392 -1.04 53.51 3.41
C PHE A 392 -2.15 53.18 2.42
N ASP A 393 -2.25 53.93 1.32
CA ASP A 393 -3.13 53.68 0.18
C ASP A 393 -2.48 52.77 -0.88
N GLY A 394 -1.33 52.15 -0.56
CA GLY A 394 -0.65 51.18 -1.42
C GLY A 394 0.50 51.74 -2.26
N ASP A 395 0.89 53.02 -2.12
CA ASP A 395 2.06 53.55 -2.84
C ASP A 395 3.39 53.18 -2.16
N LEU A 396 3.97 52.05 -2.58
CA LEU A 396 5.25 51.55 -2.09
C LEU A 396 6.47 52.21 -2.78
N THR A 397 6.26 53.22 -3.64
CA THR A 397 7.35 54.05 -4.18
C THR A 397 7.69 55.25 -3.30
N VAL A 398 6.81 55.54 -2.33
CA VAL A 398 7.00 56.60 -1.35
C VAL A 398 8.26 56.32 -0.52
N ARG A 399 9.07 57.37 -0.33
CA ARG A 399 10.23 57.35 0.56
C ARG A 399 10.17 58.58 1.46
N ALA A 400 10.36 58.36 2.74
CA ALA A 400 10.50 59.44 3.72
C ALA A 400 11.92 60.03 3.63
N ASP A 401 12.04 61.35 3.76
CA ASP A 401 13.33 62.04 3.65
C ASP A 401 14.19 61.80 4.90
N VAL A 402 15.44 61.37 4.70
CA VAL A 402 16.31 60.93 5.80
C VAL A 402 17.14 62.11 6.28
N THR A 403 16.70 62.73 7.37
CA THR A 403 17.38 63.86 8.00
C THR A 403 18.17 63.44 9.24
N ALA A 404 19.14 64.27 9.68
CA ALA A 404 19.92 63.96 10.88
C ALA A 404 19.05 64.09 12.15
N GLY A 405 19.03 63.06 12.99
CA GLY A 405 18.28 63.05 14.25
C GLY A 405 17.35 61.83 14.36
N VAL A 406 16.47 61.84 15.37
CA VAL A 406 15.63 60.69 15.72
C VAL A 406 14.62 60.34 14.60
N MET A 407 14.10 61.34 13.88
CA MET A 407 13.19 61.11 12.75
C MET A 407 13.87 60.50 11.52
N GLY A 408 15.17 60.73 11.32
CA GLY A 408 15.94 60.05 10.27
C GLY A 408 15.99 58.54 10.44
N THR A 409 16.18 58.06 11.68
CA THR A 409 16.18 56.61 11.96
C THR A 409 14.81 55.97 11.75
N VAL A 410 13.73 56.70 12.02
CA VAL A 410 12.35 56.24 11.75
C VAL A 410 12.09 56.20 10.24
N ALA A 411 12.53 57.22 9.50
CA ALA A 411 12.48 57.25 8.04
C ALA A 411 13.27 56.09 7.41
N ASP A 412 14.47 55.79 7.92
CA ASP A 412 15.27 54.64 7.46
C ASP A 412 14.55 53.30 7.66
N PHE A 413 13.97 53.07 8.84
CA PHE A 413 13.27 51.81 9.13
C PHE A 413 11.98 51.67 8.31
N PHE A 414 11.26 52.78 8.11
CA PHE A 414 10.11 52.84 7.23
C PHE A 414 10.50 52.53 5.78
N ASN A 415 11.54 53.20 5.25
CA ASN A 415 12.04 52.98 3.89
C ASN A 415 12.47 51.51 3.67
N ALA A 416 13.16 50.90 4.63
CA ALA A 416 13.54 49.48 4.57
C ALA A 416 12.32 48.52 4.62
N THR A 417 11.27 48.89 5.36
CA THR A 417 10.03 48.10 5.42
C THR A 417 9.26 48.20 4.10
N ILE A 418 9.13 49.40 3.54
CA ILE A 418 8.50 49.64 2.23
C ILE A 418 9.29 48.93 1.13
N GLU A 419 10.62 48.94 1.16
CA GLU A 419 11.45 48.21 0.20
C GLU A 419 11.18 46.70 0.27
N ASN A 420 11.10 46.11 1.47
CA ASN A 420 10.76 44.69 1.63
C ASN A 420 9.35 44.35 1.14
N LEU A 421 8.36 45.22 1.41
CA LEU A 421 6.99 45.06 0.91
C LEU A 421 6.94 45.20 -0.62
N GLN A 422 7.67 46.15 -1.20
CA GLN A 422 7.81 46.33 -2.64
C GLN A 422 8.41 45.07 -3.28
N GLN A 423 9.46 44.49 -2.70
CA GLN A 423 10.06 43.23 -3.16
C GLN A 423 9.08 42.05 -3.04
N LEU A 424 8.28 42.00 -1.98
CA LEU A 424 7.26 40.95 -1.80
C LEU A 424 6.17 41.07 -2.88
N VAL A 425 5.62 42.27 -3.08
CA VAL A 425 4.62 42.58 -4.12
C VAL A 425 5.15 42.25 -5.51
N LEU A 426 6.40 42.60 -5.82
CA LEU A 426 7.05 42.25 -7.09
C LEU A 426 7.22 40.73 -7.26
N LYS A 427 7.60 40.01 -6.20
CA LYS A 427 7.70 38.53 -6.21
C LYS A 427 6.34 37.88 -6.42
N VAL A 428 5.29 38.37 -5.74
CA VAL A 428 3.92 37.85 -5.92
C VAL A 428 3.44 38.14 -7.34
N LYS A 429 3.60 39.37 -7.85
CA LYS A 429 3.25 39.72 -9.24
C LYS A 429 3.96 38.83 -10.27
N SER A 430 5.26 38.59 -10.06
CA SER A 430 6.03 37.68 -10.91
C SER A 430 5.51 36.24 -10.84
N ALA A 431 5.26 35.72 -9.64
CA ALA A 431 4.72 34.38 -9.43
C ALA A 431 3.33 34.21 -10.07
N THR A 432 2.44 35.21 -9.91
CA THR A 432 1.11 35.22 -10.51
C THR A 432 1.20 35.22 -12.04
N ASN A 433 2.07 36.05 -12.64
CA ASN A 433 2.29 36.04 -14.08
C ASN A 433 2.80 34.69 -14.60
N ILE A 434 3.70 34.03 -13.87
CA ILE A 434 4.19 32.69 -14.21
C ILE A 434 3.04 31.68 -14.14
N VAL A 435 2.21 31.73 -13.09
CA VAL A 435 1.05 30.85 -12.93
C VAL A 435 0.05 31.07 -14.06
N SER A 436 -0.32 32.32 -14.37
CA SER A 436 -1.24 32.64 -15.47
C SER A 436 -0.70 32.14 -16.81
N SER A 437 0.54 32.47 -17.17
CA SER A 437 1.15 32.05 -18.43
C SER A 437 1.29 30.53 -18.55
N THR A 438 1.65 29.84 -17.46
CA THR A 438 1.75 28.37 -17.45
C THR A 438 0.37 27.72 -17.58
N THR A 439 -0.64 28.31 -16.91
CA THR A 439 -2.01 27.81 -16.94
C THR A 439 -2.63 27.99 -18.33
N GLU A 440 -2.43 29.13 -18.98
CA GLU A 440 -2.85 29.38 -20.37
C GLU A 440 -2.18 28.40 -21.35
N GLY A 441 -0.86 28.20 -21.22
CA GLY A 441 -0.11 27.26 -22.03
C GLY A 441 -0.61 25.81 -21.87
N ASN A 442 -0.79 25.37 -20.62
CA ASN A 442 -1.29 24.03 -20.33
C ASN A 442 -2.75 23.84 -20.77
N ASN A 443 -3.60 24.88 -20.68
CA ASN A 443 -4.98 24.80 -21.15
C ASN A 443 -5.05 24.53 -22.66
N ALA A 444 -4.20 25.20 -23.45
CA ALA A 444 -4.09 24.93 -24.90
C ALA A 444 -3.62 23.49 -25.20
N GLU A 445 -2.70 22.94 -24.40
CA GLU A 445 -2.28 21.54 -24.54
C GLU A 445 -3.41 20.56 -24.21
N ILE A 446 -4.21 20.85 -23.19
CA ILE A 446 -5.35 20.01 -22.78
C ILE A 446 -6.48 20.05 -23.82
N GLU A 447 -6.78 21.21 -24.40
CA GLU A 447 -7.73 21.29 -25.53
C GLU A 447 -7.27 20.44 -26.71
N LYS A 448 -5.96 20.51 -27.02
CA LYS A 448 -5.36 19.68 -28.07
C LYS A 448 -5.44 18.19 -27.72
N LEU A 449 -5.19 17.81 -26.47
CA LEU A 449 -5.30 16.42 -26.00
C LEU A 449 -6.72 15.88 -26.13
N SER A 450 -7.73 16.67 -25.72
CA SER A 450 -9.14 16.31 -25.88
C SER A 450 -9.52 16.15 -27.36
N GLY A 451 -9.06 17.08 -28.22
CA GLY A 451 -9.25 16.98 -29.67
C GLY A 451 -8.62 15.74 -30.29
N GLU A 452 -7.41 15.37 -29.87
CA GLU A 452 -6.74 14.17 -30.37
C GLU A 452 -7.41 12.88 -29.88
N ALA A 453 -7.90 12.86 -28.63
CA ALA A 453 -8.71 11.76 -28.10
C ALA A 453 -10.02 11.57 -28.90
N HIS A 454 -10.66 12.67 -29.30
CA HIS A 454 -11.85 12.62 -30.17
C HIS A 454 -11.51 12.05 -31.56
N ARG A 455 -10.42 12.53 -32.18
CA ARG A 455 -9.94 11.99 -33.46
C ARG A 455 -9.57 10.51 -33.37
N GLN A 456 -9.01 10.09 -32.25
CA GLN A 456 -8.72 8.68 -31.98
C GLN A 456 -10.01 7.86 -31.91
N ALA A 457 -11.06 8.35 -31.25
CA ALA A 457 -12.37 7.68 -31.21
C ALA A 457 -13.00 7.53 -32.61
N GLU A 458 -12.91 8.56 -33.46
CA GLU A 458 -13.36 8.47 -34.86
C GLU A 458 -12.55 7.45 -35.67
N ALA A 459 -11.21 7.47 -35.53
CA ALA A 459 -10.34 6.51 -36.21
C ALA A 459 -10.64 5.06 -35.80
N ILE A 460 -10.97 4.83 -34.53
CA ILE A 460 -11.36 3.53 -34.01
C ILE A 460 -12.73 3.10 -34.56
N THR A 461 -13.68 4.02 -34.65
CA THR A 461 -14.99 3.74 -35.26
C THR A 461 -14.84 3.29 -36.71
N ASN A 462 -13.95 3.95 -37.47
CA ASN A 462 -13.61 3.54 -38.82
C ASN A 462 -12.92 2.16 -38.85
N ALA A 463 -11.98 1.89 -37.93
CA ALA A 463 -11.31 0.60 -37.82
C ALA A 463 -12.29 -0.54 -37.49
N LEU A 464 -13.23 -0.32 -36.58
CA LEU A 464 -14.31 -1.26 -36.26
C LEU A 464 -15.17 -1.57 -37.51
N GLY A 465 -15.48 -0.54 -38.31
CA GLY A 465 -16.13 -0.74 -39.60
C GLY A 465 -15.35 -1.65 -40.55
N GLN A 466 -14.03 -1.47 -40.65
CA GLN A 466 -13.16 -2.32 -41.47
C GLN A 466 -13.07 -3.76 -40.94
N ILE A 467 -13.00 -3.94 -39.63
CA ILE A 467 -13.02 -5.27 -38.98
C ILE A 467 -14.33 -6.00 -39.25
N GLN A 468 -15.45 -5.28 -39.28
CA GLN A 468 -16.75 -5.84 -39.64
C GLN A 468 -16.79 -6.31 -41.09
N VAL A 469 -16.22 -5.52 -42.01
CA VAL A 469 -16.07 -5.93 -43.42
C VAL A 469 -15.18 -7.17 -43.53
N MET A 470 -14.06 -7.22 -42.80
CA MET A 470 -13.15 -8.37 -42.75
C MET A 470 -13.87 -9.63 -42.24
N THR A 471 -14.65 -9.51 -41.17
CA THR A 471 -15.44 -10.61 -40.61
C THR A 471 -16.42 -11.19 -41.65
N ASN A 472 -17.07 -10.33 -42.44
CA ASN A 472 -17.96 -10.76 -43.50
C ASN A 472 -17.19 -11.44 -44.65
N ALA A 473 -16.01 -10.92 -45.01
CA ALA A 473 -15.16 -11.52 -46.03
C ALA A 473 -14.67 -12.92 -45.61
N VAL A 474 -14.26 -13.09 -44.36
CA VAL A 474 -13.83 -14.38 -43.80
C VAL A 474 -14.97 -15.40 -43.83
N LYS A 475 -16.19 -15.00 -43.46
CA LYS A 475 -17.38 -15.87 -43.59
C LYS A 475 -17.62 -16.31 -45.03
N ALA A 476 -17.44 -15.40 -45.99
CA ALA A 476 -17.57 -15.74 -47.41
C ALA A 476 -16.47 -16.73 -47.88
N VAL A 477 -15.22 -16.57 -47.42
CA VAL A 477 -14.14 -17.53 -47.70
C VAL A 477 -14.45 -18.90 -47.13
N ALA A 478 -14.92 -18.98 -45.87
CA ALA A 478 -15.30 -20.24 -45.25
C ALA A 478 -16.46 -20.94 -46.01
N ALA A 479 -17.47 -20.18 -46.43
CA ALA A 479 -18.57 -20.70 -47.23
C ALA A 479 -18.10 -21.21 -48.61
N ASN A 480 -17.20 -20.48 -49.28
CA ASN A 480 -16.61 -20.89 -50.55
C ASN A 480 -15.77 -22.16 -50.40
N ALA A 481 -15.00 -22.30 -49.31
CA ALA A 481 -14.23 -23.49 -49.01
C ALA A 481 -15.16 -24.71 -48.81
N GLN A 482 -16.23 -24.57 -48.03
CA GLN A 482 -17.23 -25.63 -47.86
C GLN A 482 -17.90 -26.02 -49.20
N GLN A 483 -18.18 -25.05 -50.06
CA GLN A 483 -18.74 -25.32 -51.38
C GLN A 483 -17.72 -26.04 -52.29
N ALA A 484 -16.44 -25.67 -52.22
CA ALA A 484 -15.36 -26.33 -52.95
C ALA A 484 -15.21 -27.79 -52.50
N GLU A 485 -15.23 -28.07 -51.19
CA GLU A 485 -15.18 -29.43 -50.65
C GLU A 485 -16.34 -30.29 -51.17
N ALA A 486 -17.57 -29.76 -51.17
CA ALA A 486 -18.72 -30.48 -51.73
C ALA A 486 -18.53 -30.81 -53.22
N LYS A 487 -17.88 -29.92 -54.00
CA LYS A 487 -17.56 -30.16 -55.42
C LYS A 487 -16.44 -31.16 -55.60
N VAL A 488 -15.43 -31.17 -54.74
CA VAL A 488 -14.36 -32.16 -54.71
C VAL A 488 -14.92 -33.56 -54.42
N GLN A 489 -15.81 -33.68 -53.42
CA GLN A 489 -16.48 -34.94 -53.12
C GLN A 489 -17.33 -35.44 -54.29
N GLN A 490 -18.06 -34.54 -54.96
CA GLN A 490 -18.81 -34.87 -56.18
C GLN A 490 -17.88 -35.34 -57.31
N ALA A 491 -16.74 -34.68 -57.52
CA ALA A 491 -15.74 -35.07 -58.52
C ALA A 491 -15.14 -36.45 -58.21
N ASN A 492 -14.79 -36.72 -56.95
CA ASN A 492 -14.31 -38.03 -56.49
C ASN A 492 -15.31 -39.15 -56.81
N GLN A 493 -16.60 -38.93 -56.58
CA GLN A 493 -17.63 -39.91 -56.91
C GLN A 493 -17.74 -40.17 -58.43
N ILE A 494 -17.62 -39.12 -59.24
CA ILE A 494 -17.60 -39.25 -60.71
C ILE A 494 -16.34 -39.99 -61.19
N LEU A 495 -15.18 -39.72 -60.60
CA LEU A 495 -13.92 -40.40 -60.93
C LEU A 495 -13.98 -41.89 -60.58
N GLN A 496 -14.52 -42.26 -59.42
CA GLN A 496 -14.70 -43.67 -59.03
C GLN A 496 -15.63 -44.43 -59.98
N THR A 497 -16.76 -43.81 -60.37
CA THR A 497 -17.68 -44.42 -61.34
C THR A 497 -17.07 -44.53 -62.73
N SER A 498 -16.26 -43.53 -63.12
CA SER A 498 -15.52 -43.53 -64.40
C SER A 498 -14.40 -44.57 -64.44
N ASP A 499 -13.66 -44.76 -63.35
CA ASP A 499 -12.64 -45.82 -63.24
C ASP A 499 -13.28 -47.21 -63.37
N ALA A 500 -14.41 -47.44 -62.69
CA ALA A 500 -15.17 -48.69 -62.81
C ALA A 500 -15.66 -48.93 -64.25
N ALA A 501 -16.13 -47.89 -64.95
CA ALA A 501 -16.53 -47.99 -66.36
C ALA A 501 -15.34 -48.27 -67.29
N MET A 502 -14.17 -47.67 -67.03
CA MET A 502 -12.94 -47.95 -67.77
C MET A 502 -12.45 -49.38 -67.55
N ASN A 503 -12.50 -49.90 -66.32
CA ASN A 503 -12.14 -51.30 -66.04
C ASN A 503 -13.04 -52.28 -66.81
N ARG A 504 -14.35 -52.05 -66.84
CA ARG A 504 -15.27 -52.84 -67.70
C ARG A 504 -14.93 -52.73 -69.19
N SER A 505 -14.50 -51.56 -69.65
CA SER A 505 -14.09 -51.35 -71.04
C SER A 505 -12.81 -52.12 -71.39
N VAL A 506 -11.81 -52.12 -70.50
CA VAL A 506 -10.59 -52.94 -70.64
C VAL A 506 -10.94 -54.43 -70.71
N GLU A 507 -11.79 -54.91 -69.78
CA GLU A 507 -12.26 -56.30 -69.78
C GLU A 507 -12.96 -56.66 -71.11
N GLY A 508 -13.87 -55.81 -71.59
CA GLY A 508 -14.56 -56.00 -72.86
C GLY A 508 -13.60 -56.07 -74.06
N ILE A 509 -12.61 -55.17 -74.12
CA ILE A 509 -11.60 -55.18 -75.20
C ILE A 509 -10.75 -56.45 -75.15
N VAL A 510 -10.38 -56.93 -73.96
CA VAL A 510 -9.65 -58.21 -73.81
C VAL A 510 -10.49 -59.39 -74.31
N VAL A 511 -11.81 -59.39 -74.08
CA VAL A 511 -12.72 -60.40 -74.63
C VAL A 511 -12.79 -60.31 -76.16
N ILE A 512 -12.87 -59.10 -76.73
CA ILE A 512 -12.83 -58.88 -78.19
C ILE A 512 -11.51 -59.38 -78.77
N GLN A 513 -10.37 -59.08 -78.14
CA GLN A 513 -9.06 -59.55 -78.56
C GLN A 513 -9.03 -61.08 -78.67
N LYS A 514 -9.50 -61.78 -77.62
CA LYS A 514 -9.60 -63.26 -77.61
C LYS A 514 -10.52 -63.78 -78.71
N THR A 515 -11.62 -63.08 -78.98
CA THR A 515 -12.62 -63.47 -80.00
C THR A 515 -12.06 -63.31 -81.41
N VAL A 516 -11.43 -62.17 -81.72
CA VAL A 516 -10.76 -61.92 -83.00
C VAL A 516 -9.68 -62.97 -83.25
N GLU A 517 -8.88 -63.30 -82.24
CA GLU A 517 -7.83 -64.31 -82.34
C GLU A 517 -8.39 -65.72 -82.57
N ALA A 518 -9.45 -66.09 -81.86
CA ALA A 518 -10.14 -67.37 -82.05
C ALA A 518 -10.79 -67.48 -83.44
N THR A 519 -11.44 -66.41 -83.92
CA THR A 519 -12.05 -66.36 -85.25
C THR A 519 -10.99 -66.43 -86.35
N ALA A 520 -9.87 -65.71 -86.21
CA ALA A 520 -8.75 -65.79 -87.15
C ALA A 520 -8.22 -67.23 -87.29
N ARG A 521 -8.10 -67.96 -86.18
CA ARG A 521 -7.72 -69.39 -86.21
C ARG A 521 -8.75 -70.25 -86.96
N LYS A 522 -10.05 -70.07 -86.69
CA LYS A 522 -11.11 -70.84 -87.36
C LYS A 522 -11.16 -70.58 -88.86
N VAL A 523 -11.08 -69.31 -89.29
CA VAL A 523 -11.08 -68.94 -90.72
C VAL A 523 -9.82 -69.46 -91.42
N LYS A 524 -8.66 -69.44 -90.76
CA LYS A 524 -7.44 -70.05 -91.29
C LYS A 524 -7.63 -71.55 -91.55
N ASN A 525 -8.21 -72.28 -90.59
CA ASN A 525 -8.52 -73.71 -90.77
C ASN A 525 -9.53 -73.96 -91.91
N LEU A 526 -10.52 -73.06 -92.08
CA LEU A 526 -11.45 -73.13 -93.21
C LEU A 526 -10.71 -72.98 -94.54
N GLY A 527 -9.81 -71.99 -94.66
CA GLY A 527 -8.97 -71.82 -95.85
C GLY A 527 -8.10 -73.04 -96.15
N GLU A 528 -7.52 -73.69 -95.14
CA GLU A 528 -6.78 -74.95 -95.30
C GLU A 528 -7.68 -76.12 -95.76
N THR A 529 -8.93 -76.15 -95.29
CA THR A 529 -9.93 -77.15 -95.69
C THR A 529 -10.38 -76.93 -97.13
N SER A 530 -10.62 -75.68 -97.55
CA SER A 530 -10.94 -75.33 -98.95
C SER A 530 -9.80 -75.73 -99.91
N LYS A 531 -8.53 -75.60 -99.49
CA LYS A 531 -7.38 -76.11 -100.29
C LYS A 531 -7.35 -77.64 -100.40
N LYS A 532 -7.89 -78.37 -99.42
CA LYS A 532 -8.07 -79.83 -99.54
C LYS A 532 -9.19 -80.15 -100.54
N ILE A 533 -10.30 -79.43 -100.49
CA ILE A 533 -11.43 -79.60 -101.43
C ILE A 533 -10.99 -79.33 -102.87
N SER A 534 -10.30 -78.21 -103.14
CA SER A 534 -9.79 -77.89 -104.49
C SER A 534 -8.89 -79.01 -105.06
N ARG A 535 -8.03 -79.64 -104.24
CA ARG A 535 -7.25 -80.81 -104.66
C ARG A 535 -8.10 -82.02 -105.02
N VAL A 536 -9.20 -82.25 -104.28
CA VAL A 536 -10.14 -83.34 -104.58
C VAL A 536 -10.93 -83.05 -105.86
N LEU A 537 -11.35 -81.80 -106.08
CA LEU A 537 -12.06 -81.39 -107.30
C LEU A 537 -11.17 -81.53 -108.53
N SER A 538 -9.91 -81.11 -108.48
CA SER A 538 -8.96 -81.33 -109.58
C SER A 538 -8.82 -82.83 -109.93
N LEU A 539 -8.77 -83.71 -108.92
CA LEU A 539 -8.75 -85.15 -109.16
C LEU A 539 -10.06 -85.68 -109.76
N ILE A 540 -11.22 -85.18 -109.32
CA ILE A 540 -12.53 -85.56 -109.89
C ILE A 540 -12.63 -85.10 -111.34
N ASN A 541 -12.17 -83.89 -111.65
CA ASN A 541 -12.15 -83.36 -113.02
C ASN A 541 -11.23 -84.20 -113.92
N ASP A 542 -10.07 -84.60 -113.43
CA ASP A 542 -9.16 -85.51 -114.14
C ASP A 542 -9.83 -86.88 -114.39
N LEU A 543 -10.52 -87.44 -113.40
CA LEU A 543 -11.28 -88.69 -113.53
C LEU A 543 -12.46 -88.56 -114.50
N ALA A 544 -13.18 -87.44 -114.47
CA ALA A 544 -14.28 -87.15 -115.39
C ALA A 544 -13.76 -87.05 -116.83
N ASN A 545 -12.63 -86.36 -117.06
CA ASN A 545 -11.97 -86.31 -118.37
C ASN A 545 -11.48 -87.68 -118.84
N GLN A 546 -10.88 -88.50 -117.95
CA GLN A 546 -10.51 -89.87 -118.27
C GLN A 546 -11.72 -90.74 -118.63
N THR A 547 -12.81 -90.60 -117.87
CA THR A 547 -14.07 -91.32 -118.11
C THR A 547 -14.71 -90.90 -119.43
N ASN A 548 -14.65 -89.62 -119.78
CA ASN A 548 -15.10 -89.08 -121.06
C ASN A 548 -14.33 -89.73 -122.25
N ILE A 549 -12.99 -89.84 -122.13
CA ILE A 549 -12.14 -90.49 -123.14
C ILE A 549 -12.43 -92.00 -123.24
N LEU A 550 -12.55 -92.68 -122.11
CA LEU A 550 -12.87 -94.12 -122.06
C LEU A 550 -14.25 -94.40 -122.70
N ALA A 551 -15.24 -93.58 -122.36
CA ALA A 551 -16.59 -93.67 -122.91
C ALA A 551 -16.63 -93.34 -124.41
N LEU A 552 -15.82 -92.38 -124.87
CA LEU A 552 -15.64 -92.09 -126.29
C LEU A 552 -15.04 -93.29 -127.04
N ASN A 553 -13.97 -93.88 -126.51
CA ASN A 553 -13.34 -95.07 -127.09
C ASN A 553 -14.31 -96.26 -127.14
N ALA A 554 -15.08 -96.47 -126.07
CA ALA A 554 -16.10 -97.53 -126.01
C ALA A 554 -17.26 -97.28 -126.99
N SER A 555 -17.73 -96.04 -127.12
CA SER A 555 -18.78 -95.66 -128.07
C SER A 555 -18.32 -95.82 -129.53
N VAL A 556 -17.08 -95.46 -129.83
CA VAL A 556 -16.47 -95.67 -131.16
C VAL A 556 -16.34 -97.15 -131.49
N GLU A 557 -15.84 -97.99 -130.57
CA GLU A 557 -15.66 -99.41 -130.83
C GLU A 557 -17.01 -100.16 -130.93
N ALA A 558 -18.01 -99.79 -130.12
CA ALA A 558 -19.37 -100.33 -130.22
C ALA A 558 -20.06 -99.93 -131.54
N THR A 559 -19.79 -98.73 -132.07
CA THR A 559 -20.27 -98.32 -133.40
C THR A 559 -19.57 -99.08 -134.53
N ARG A 560 -18.33 -99.56 -134.30
CA ARG A 560 -17.52 -100.32 -135.25
C ARG A 560 -17.90 -101.81 -135.32
N ALA A 561 -18.49 -102.37 -134.26
CA ALA A 561 -18.85 -103.78 -134.13
C ALA A 561 -20.10 -104.23 -134.92
N GLY A 562 -20.92 -103.31 -135.46
CA GLY A 562 -22.09 -103.64 -136.29
C GLY A 562 -23.38 -103.93 -135.49
N GLN A 563 -24.46 -104.32 -136.17
CA GLN A 563 -25.87 -104.19 -135.75
C GLN A 563 -26.29 -104.72 -134.36
N ASP A 564 -25.51 -105.59 -133.72
CA ASP A 564 -25.88 -106.20 -132.42
C ASP A 564 -25.46 -105.38 -131.18
N ASP A 565 -24.58 -104.38 -131.30
CA ASP A 565 -24.01 -103.62 -130.17
C ASP A 565 -24.48 -102.15 -130.04
N GLN A 566 -25.58 -101.79 -130.72
CA GLN A 566 -26.15 -100.42 -130.64
C GLN A 566 -26.50 -100.00 -129.21
N GLY A 567 -26.98 -100.93 -128.36
CA GLY A 567 -27.29 -100.66 -126.96
C GLY A 567 -26.06 -100.25 -126.14
N PHE A 568 -24.89 -100.85 -126.43
CA PHE A 568 -23.63 -100.51 -125.75
C PHE A 568 -23.11 -99.15 -126.18
N ALA A 569 -23.23 -98.80 -127.46
CA ALA A 569 -22.90 -97.46 -127.97
C ALA A 569 -23.76 -96.36 -127.32
N THR A 570 -25.05 -96.63 -127.08
CA THR A 570 -25.96 -95.71 -126.36
C THR A 570 -25.53 -95.54 -124.90
N VAL A 571 -25.24 -96.62 -124.17
CA VAL A 571 -24.77 -96.54 -122.78
C VAL A 571 -23.43 -95.80 -122.69
N ALA A 572 -22.50 -96.05 -123.62
CA ALA A 572 -21.22 -95.34 -123.66
C ALA A 572 -21.41 -93.83 -123.96
N SER A 573 -22.34 -93.45 -124.83
CA SER A 573 -22.70 -92.04 -125.06
C SER A 573 -23.31 -91.38 -123.81
N GLU A 574 -24.12 -92.12 -123.04
CA GLU A 574 -24.71 -91.64 -121.79
C GLU A 574 -23.64 -91.42 -120.71
N VAL A 575 -22.71 -92.38 -120.55
CA VAL A 575 -21.56 -92.26 -119.64
C VAL A 575 -20.65 -91.10 -120.05
N ARG A 576 -20.47 -90.89 -121.35
CA ARG A 576 -19.73 -89.74 -121.89
C ARG A 576 -20.40 -88.42 -121.51
N SER A 577 -21.72 -88.30 -121.70
CA SER A 577 -22.47 -87.11 -121.32
C SER A 577 -22.42 -86.86 -119.80
N LEU A 578 -22.57 -87.91 -118.98
CA LEU A 578 -22.42 -87.85 -117.52
C LEU A 578 -21.02 -87.40 -117.09
N ALA A 579 -19.98 -87.84 -117.80
CA ALA A 579 -18.60 -87.44 -117.56
C ALA A 579 -18.35 -85.97 -117.96
N GLU A 580 -18.87 -85.52 -119.10
CA GLU A 580 -18.84 -84.10 -119.52
C GLU A 580 -19.61 -83.21 -118.52
N GLN A 581 -20.79 -83.63 -118.08
CA GLN A 581 -21.55 -82.95 -117.03
C GLN A 581 -20.80 -82.92 -115.68
N SER A 582 -20.14 -84.02 -115.31
CA SER A 582 -19.35 -84.10 -114.08
C SER A 582 -18.11 -83.20 -114.13
N ALA A 583 -17.42 -83.12 -115.27
CA ALA A 583 -16.30 -82.20 -115.47
C ALA A 583 -16.77 -80.74 -115.37
N SER A 584 -17.85 -80.39 -116.08
CA SER A 584 -18.44 -79.03 -116.03
C SER A 584 -18.87 -78.65 -114.61
N ALA A 585 -19.60 -79.53 -113.90
CA ALA A 585 -20.02 -79.27 -112.53
C ALA A 585 -18.83 -79.17 -111.56
N THR A 586 -17.78 -79.97 -111.76
CA THR A 586 -16.55 -79.90 -110.94
C THR A 586 -15.82 -78.59 -111.16
N GLN A 587 -15.76 -78.09 -112.40
CA GLN A 587 -15.16 -76.80 -112.74
C GLN A 587 -15.96 -75.63 -112.13
N GLU A 588 -17.30 -75.69 -112.13
CA GLU A 588 -18.14 -74.71 -111.44
C GLU A 588 -17.88 -74.71 -109.91
N ILE A 589 -17.77 -75.88 -109.29
CA ILE A 589 -17.45 -75.98 -107.85
C ILE A 589 -16.02 -75.51 -107.58
N GLU A 590 -15.07 -75.78 -108.48
CA GLU A 590 -13.69 -75.31 -108.36
C GLU A 590 -13.64 -73.78 -108.34
N GLN A 591 -14.39 -73.10 -109.22
CA GLN A 591 -14.53 -71.64 -109.20
C GLN A 591 -15.11 -71.13 -107.87
N ILE A 592 -16.15 -71.77 -107.34
CA ILE A 592 -16.73 -71.42 -106.02
C ILE A 592 -15.68 -71.59 -104.90
N VAL A 593 -14.89 -72.67 -104.93
CA VAL A 593 -13.86 -72.93 -103.94
C VAL A 593 -12.72 -71.92 -104.05
N GLU A 594 -12.33 -71.48 -105.25
CA GLU A 594 -11.37 -70.39 -105.45
C GLU A 594 -11.90 -69.06 -104.89
N GLU A 595 -13.16 -68.72 -105.15
CA GLU A 595 -13.82 -67.55 -104.55
C GLU A 595 -13.83 -67.64 -103.02
N MET A 596 -14.14 -68.81 -102.44
CA MET A 596 -14.06 -69.06 -100.99
C MET A 596 -12.64 -68.92 -100.45
N GLN A 597 -11.61 -69.42 -101.16
CA GLN A 597 -10.22 -69.28 -100.75
C GLN A 597 -9.77 -67.82 -100.76
N SER A 598 -10.17 -67.06 -101.79
CA SER A 598 -9.94 -65.63 -101.87
C SER A 598 -10.60 -64.89 -100.71
N GLY A 599 -11.90 -65.13 -100.49
CA GLY A 599 -12.66 -64.50 -99.41
C GLY A 599 -12.12 -64.85 -98.01
N THR A 600 -11.74 -66.10 -97.76
CA THR A 600 -11.13 -66.50 -96.47
C THR A 600 -9.76 -65.84 -96.25
N SER A 601 -8.95 -65.66 -97.29
CA SER A 601 -7.67 -64.94 -97.23
C SER A 601 -7.88 -63.46 -96.88
N GLU A 602 -8.86 -62.80 -97.50
CA GLU A 602 -9.23 -61.41 -97.18
C GLU A 602 -9.71 -61.25 -95.73
N VAL A 603 -10.56 -62.16 -95.25
CA VAL A 603 -11.01 -62.16 -93.84
C VAL A 603 -9.84 -62.34 -92.88
N VAL A 604 -8.87 -63.21 -93.16
CA VAL A 604 -7.68 -63.37 -92.31
C VAL A 604 -6.83 -62.09 -92.28
N LYS A 605 -6.62 -61.43 -93.43
CA LYS A 605 -5.92 -60.14 -93.49
C LYS A 605 -6.66 -59.08 -92.66
N ALA A 606 -7.98 -59.00 -92.80
CA ALA A 606 -8.82 -58.09 -92.02
C ALA A 606 -8.73 -58.37 -90.51
N MET A 607 -8.68 -59.65 -90.09
CA MET A 607 -8.53 -60.04 -88.68
C MET A 607 -7.16 -59.67 -88.10
N ILE A 608 -6.07 -59.75 -88.88
CA ILE A 608 -4.73 -59.30 -88.44
C ILE A 608 -4.72 -57.79 -88.21
N VAL A 609 -5.31 -57.02 -89.12
CA VAL A 609 -5.50 -55.57 -88.95
C VAL A 609 -6.39 -55.27 -87.75
N GLY A 610 -7.49 -56.01 -87.59
CA GLY A 610 -8.40 -55.93 -86.45
C GLY A 610 -7.68 -56.16 -85.12
N ARG A 611 -6.83 -57.20 -85.03
CA ARG A 611 -6.00 -57.46 -83.85
C ARG A 611 -5.08 -56.28 -83.51
N LYS A 612 -4.42 -55.68 -84.51
CA LYS A 612 -3.57 -54.50 -84.29
C LYS A 612 -4.38 -53.30 -83.79
N ARG A 613 -5.57 -53.06 -84.35
CA ARG A 613 -6.48 -51.98 -83.90
C ARG A 613 -6.96 -52.21 -82.47
N VAL A 614 -7.29 -53.45 -82.10
CA VAL A 614 -7.68 -53.81 -80.73
C VAL A 614 -6.54 -53.55 -79.74
N MET A 615 -5.29 -53.92 -80.06
CA MET A 615 -4.13 -53.63 -79.20
C MET A 615 -3.91 -52.12 -78.99
N VAL A 616 -4.03 -51.32 -80.05
CA VAL A 616 -3.95 -49.84 -79.95
C VAL A 616 -5.08 -49.32 -79.07
N GLY A 617 -6.31 -49.82 -79.25
CA GLY A 617 -7.46 -49.49 -78.41
C GLY A 617 -7.24 -49.80 -76.93
N THR A 618 -6.69 -50.98 -76.60
CA THR A 618 -6.34 -51.34 -75.22
C THR A 618 -5.34 -50.37 -74.61
N GLN A 619 -4.31 -49.95 -75.35
CA GLN A 619 -3.31 -49.02 -74.86
C GLN A 619 -3.89 -47.62 -74.60
N LEU A 620 -4.79 -47.15 -75.47
CA LEU A 620 -5.49 -45.86 -75.28
C LEU A 620 -6.36 -45.88 -74.02
N VAL A 621 -7.13 -46.95 -73.80
CA VAL A 621 -7.96 -47.09 -72.59
C VAL A 621 -7.09 -47.19 -71.33
N LYS A 622 -5.97 -47.91 -71.38
CA LYS A 622 -5.01 -47.95 -70.27
C LYS A 622 -4.42 -46.57 -69.94
N GLY A 623 -4.09 -45.78 -70.97
CA GLY A 623 -3.66 -44.40 -70.81
C GLY A 623 -4.73 -43.51 -70.19
N ALA A 624 -5.98 -43.61 -70.66
CA ALA A 624 -7.11 -42.88 -70.09
C ALA A 624 -7.33 -43.22 -68.60
N ARG A 625 -7.20 -44.51 -68.23
CA ARG A 625 -7.29 -44.93 -66.83
C ARG A 625 -6.17 -44.35 -65.96
N GLN A 626 -4.94 -44.28 -66.47
CA GLN A 626 -3.84 -43.63 -65.74
C GLN A 626 -4.18 -42.16 -65.47
N THR A 627 -4.68 -41.42 -66.46
CA THR A 627 -5.11 -40.04 -66.27
C THR A 627 -6.22 -39.90 -65.22
N LEU A 628 -7.16 -40.84 -65.15
CA LEU A 628 -8.17 -40.85 -64.07
C LEU A 628 -7.56 -41.07 -62.69
N THR A 629 -6.50 -41.89 -62.59
CA THR A 629 -5.77 -42.11 -61.33
C THR A 629 -5.04 -40.84 -60.91
N ASP A 630 -4.35 -40.19 -61.84
CA ASP A 630 -3.67 -38.92 -61.59
C ASP A 630 -4.66 -37.82 -61.14
N LEU A 631 -5.90 -37.82 -61.69
CA LEU A 631 -6.96 -36.89 -61.27
C LEU A 631 -7.49 -37.17 -59.86
N LEU A 632 -7.49 -38.42 -59.40
CA LEU A 632 -7.85 -38.75 -58.01
C LEU A 632 -6.81 -38.18 -57.03
N ASP A 633 -5.53 -38.28 -57.35
CA ASP A 633 -4.45 -37.71 -56.52
C ASP A 633 -4.54 -36.18 -56.46
N VAL A 634 -4.79 -35.52 -57.59
CA VAL A 634 -5.02 -34.06 -57.62
C VAL A 634 -6.26 -33.68 -56.80
N SER A 635 -7.34 -34.45 -56.89
CA SER A 635 -8.57 -34.19 -56.12
C SER A 635 -8.34 -34.34 -54.61
N ALA A 636 -7.49 -35.28 -54.18
CA ALA A 636 -7.10 -35.41 -52.77
C ALA A 636 -6.30 -34.19 -52.29
N GLN A 637 -5.34 -33.71 -53.08
CA GLN A 637 -4.58 -32.49 -52.75
C GLN A 637 -5.47 -31.25 -52.66
N ILE A 638 -6.49 -31.13 -53.52
CA ILE A 638 -7.45 -30.01 -53.43
C ILE A 638 -8.26 -30.09 -52.12
N SER A 639 -8.65 -31.29 -51.68
CA SER A 639 -9.38 -31.46 -50.41
C SER A 639 -8.54 -31.00 -49.20
N GLU A 640 -7.25 -31.38 -49.16
CA GLU A 640 -6.31 -30.93 -48.12
C GLU A 640 -6.16 -29.40 -48.09
N LEU A 641 -5.98 -28.77 -49.26
CA LEU A 641 -5.93 -27.30 -49.36
C LEU A 641 -7.23 -26.62 -48.90
N VAL A 642 -8.38 -27.22 -49.19
CA VAL A 642 -9.69 -26.68 -48.78
C VAL A 642 -9.87 -26.79 -47.26
N GLU A 643 -9.38 -27.87 -46.64
CA GLU A 643 -9.35 -28.02 -45.18
C GLU A 643 -8.46 -26.94 -44.52
N GLU A 644 -7.25 -26.71 -45.04
CA GLU A 644 -6.35 -25.65 -44.57
C GLU A 644 -6.96 -24.25 -44.70
N ILE A 645 -7.63 -23.95 -45.83
CA ILE A 645 -8.33 -22.68 -46.03
C ILE A 645 -9.46 -22.51 -44.99
N THR A 646 -10.20 -23.59 -44.70
CA THR A 646 -11.29 -23.56 -43.71
C THR A 646 -10.76 -23.29 -42.30
N LEU A 647 -9.66 -23.94 -41.93
CA LEU A 647 -8.98 -23.72 -40.65
C LEU A 647 -8.49 -22.26 -40.54
N SER A 648 -7.79 -21.78 -41.58
CA SER A 648 -7.26 -20.41 -41.63
C SER A 648 -8.36 -19.35 -41.55
N ALA A 649 -9.48 -19.57 -42.26
CA ALA A 649 -10.64 -18.69 -42.19
C ALA A 649 -11.23 -18.66 -40.77
N THR A 650 -11.31 -19.80 -40.08
CA THR A 650 -11.80 -19.86 -38.70
C THR A 650 -10.90 -19.06 -37.76
N THR A 651 -9.57 -19.27 -37.83
CA THR A 651 -8.61 -18.50 -37.04
C THR A 651 -8.67 -17.00 -37.33
N GLN A 652 -8.88 -16.61 -38.60
CA GLN A 652 -9.02 -15.21 -38.99
C GLN A 652 -10.32 -14.59 -38.45
N ALA A 653 -11.40 -15.37 -38.33
CA ALA A 653 -12.65 -14.92 -37.72
C ALA A 653 -12.45 -14.64 -36.22
N ASP A 654 -11.80 -15.56 -35.50
CA ASP A 654 -11.50 -15.40 -34.07
C ASP A 654 -10.61 -14.18 -33.82
N THR A 655 -9.58 -14.01 -34.65
CA THR A 655 -8.67 -12.85 -34.58
C THR A 655 -9.40 -11.54 -34.85
N SER A 656 -10.33 -11.53 -35.82
CA SER A 656 -11.17 -10.36 -36.12
C SER A 656 -12.07 -10.01 -34.94
N SER A 657 -12.66 -11.02 -34.27
CA SER A 657 -13.47 -10.81 -33.07
C SER A 657 -12.65 -10.20 -31.94
N GLN A 658 -11.46 -10.75 -31.68
CA GLN A 658 -10.56 -10.23 -30.64
C GLN A 658 -10.15 -8.77 -30.94
N LEU A 659 -9.82 -8.47 -32.19
CA LEU A 659 -9.43 -7.12 -32.60
C LEU A 659 -10.60 -6.13 -32.44
N SER A 660 -11.84 -6.57 -32.68
CA SER A 660 -13.04 -5.77 -32.41
C SER A 660 -13.17 -5.41 -30.93
N THR A 661 -12.99 -6.39 -30.03
CA THR A 661 -13.00 -6.16 -28.58
C THR A 661 -11.91 -5.19 -28.15
N THR A 662 -10.68 -5.38 -28.62
CA THR A 662 -9.57 -4.47 -28.30
C THR A 662 -9.84 -3.05 -28.81
N MET A 663 -10.39 -2.88 -30.00
CA MET A 663 -10.76 -1.57 -30.51
C MET A 663 -11.85 -0.90 -29.66
N GLN A 664 -12.83 -1.65 -29.16
CA GLN A 664 -13.84 -1.12 -28.25
C GLN A 664 -13.26 -0.64 -26.91
N GLU A 665 -12.25 -1.33 -26.38
CA GLU A 665 -11.51 -0.91 -25.18
C GLU A 665 -10.75 0.39 -25.44
N VAL A 666 -10.03 0.50 -26.57
CA VAL A 666 -9.32 1.74 -26.92
C VAL A 666 -10.29 2.90 -27.12
N ALA A 667 -11.48 2.68 -27.70
CA ALA A 667 -12.50 3.72 -27.83
C ALA A 667 -12.98 4.22 -26.45
N THR A 668 -13.11 3.31 -25.49
CA THR A 668 -13.48 3.66 -24.11
C THR A 668 -12.40 4.52 -23.46
N ILE A 669 -11.13 4.16 -23.62
CA ILE A 669 -9.99 4.93 -23.10
C ILE A 669 -9.92 6.32 -23.76
N ALA A 670 -10.17 6.41 -25.07
CA ALA A 670 -10.19 7.70 -25.77
C ALA A 670 -11.30 8.62 -25.24
N ASN A 671 -12.51 8.10 -25.04
CA ASN A 671 -13.60 8.86 -24.42
C ASN A 671 -13.26 9.31 -22.99
N GLN A 672 -12.71 8.42 -22.15
CA GLN A 672 -12.28 8.77 -20.80
C GLN A 672 -11.19 9.85 -20.81
N THR A 673 -10.25 9.77 -21.74
CA THR A 673 -9.18 10.77 -21.89
C THR A 673 -9.76 12.14 -22.26
N SER A 674 -10.73 12.19 -23.17
CA SER A 674 -11.43 13.42 -23.54
C SER A 674 -12.21 14.02 -22.35
N GLU A 675 -12.94 13.20 -21.59
CA GLU A 675 -13.66 13.62 -20.38
C GLU A 675 -12.70 14.15 -19.30
N GLN A 676 -11.62 13.43 -19.01
CA GLN A 676 -10.61 13.85 -18.04
C GLN A 676 -9.90 15.14 -18.47
N SER A 677 -9.63 15.32 -19.76
CA SER A 677 -9.09 16.58 -20.29
C SER A 677 -10.04 17.75 -20.02
N LEU A 678 -11.36 17.58 -20.17
CA LEU A 678 -12.31 18.64 -19.82
C LEU A 678 -12.26 19.01 -18.33
N THR A 679 -12.14 18.02 -17.43
CA THR A 679 -12.01 18.27 -15.99
C THR A 679 -10.70 19.00 -15.64
N VAL A 680 -9.60 18.66 -16.31
CA VAL A 680 -8.31 19.34 -16.12
C VAL A 680 -8.39 20.78 -16.65
N ALA A 681 -9.04 21.01 -17.79
CA ALA A 681 -9.28 22.35 -18.32
C ALA A 681 -10.10 23.22 -17.36
N GLU A 682 -11.13 22.67 -16.73
CA GLU A 682 -11.91 23.36 -15.69
C GLU A 682 -11.03 23.75 -14.50
N SER A 683 -10.17 22.83 -14.04
CA SER A 683 -9.23 23.09 -12.94
C SER A 683 -8.24 24.22 -13.28
N PHE A 684 -7.75 24.26 -14.52
CA PHE A 684 -6.91 25.36 -15.00
C PHE A 684 -7.68 26.68 -15.11
N SER A 685 -8.94 26.66 -15.54
CA SER A 685 -9.79 27.86 -15.55
C SER A 685 -9.96 28.44 -14.13
N GLN A 686 -10.17 27.59 -13.12
CA GLN A 686 -10.23 28.02 -11.72
C GLN A 686 -8.89 28.60 -11.24
N LEU A 687 -7.77 27.96 -11.58
CA LEU A 687 -6.43 28.42 -11.25
C LEU A 687 -6.11 29.79 -11.86
N LEU A 688 -6.52 30.01 -13.12
CA LEU A 688 -6.39 31.30 -13.79
C LEU A 688 -7.25 32.37 -13.12
N GLY A 689 -8.45 32.01 -12.65
CA GLY A 689 -9.31 32.89 -11.84
C GLY A 689 -8.63 33.34 -10.55
N VAL A 690 -8.08 32.40 -9.78
CA VAL A 690 -7.34 32.70 -8.54
C VAL A 690 -6.10 33.55 -8.81
N ALA A 691 -5.36 33.27 -9.89
CA ALA A 691 -4.22 34.08 -10.30
C ALA A 691 -4.66 35.51 -10.67
N GLY A 692 -5.76 35.67 -11.41
CA GLY A 692 -6.32 36.98 -11.75
C GLY A 692 -6.77 37.79 -10.54
N ASP A 693 -7.41 37.15 -9.55
CA ASP A 693 -7.79 37.80 -8.29
C ASP A 693 -6.55 38.26 -7.52
N LEU A 694 -5.51 37.43 -7.45
CA LEU A 694 -4.25 37.78 -6.79
C LEU A 694 -3.51 38.90 -7.53
N GLU A 695 -3.51 38.90 -8.86
CA GLU A 695 -2.93 39.99 -9.66
C GLU A 695 -3.65 41.30 -9.36
N LYS A 696 -4.98 41.28 -9.30
CA LYS A 696 -5.81 42.46 -9.02
C LYS A 696 -5.55 43.02 -7.62
N SER A 697 -5.50 42.16 -6.59
CA SER A 697 -5.17 42.59 -5.23
C SER A 697 -3.76 43.16 -5.10
N VAL A 698 -2.81 42.64 -5.88
CA VAL A 698 -1.41 43.10 -5.87
C VAL A 698 -1.22 44.36 -6.72
N ALA A 699 -2.07 44.58 -7.72
CA ALA A 699 -2.09 45.78 -8.57
C ALA A 699 -2.60 47.04 -7.85
N GLU A 700 -3.29 46.88 -6.71
CA GLU A 700 -3.63 47.99 -5.81
C GLU A 700 -2.36 48.63 -5.21
N PHE A 701 -1.25 47.90 -5.14
CA PHE A 701 0.04 48.41 -4.69
C PHE A 701 0.85 49.01 -5.85
N LYS A 702 1.22 50.28 -5.73
CA LYS A 702 2.12 50.95 -6.68
C LYS A 702 3.58 50.67 -6.29
N VAL A 703 4.30 50.00 -7.17
CA VAL A 703 5.68 49.52 -6.93
C VAL A 703 6.71 50.06 -7.92
N ASN A 704 6.30 50.89 -8.89
CA ASN A 704 7.16 51.52 -9.88
C ASN A 704 6.80 53.00 -10.06
#